data_AF-A0A952E6H9-F1
#
_entry.id   AF-A0A952E6H9-F1
#
_cell.length_a   1.000
_cell.length_b   1.000
_cell.length_c   1.000
_cell.angle_alpha   90.00
_cell.angle_beta   90.00
_cell.angle_gamma   90.00
#
_symmetry.space_group_name_H-M   'P 1'
#
loop_
_entity.id
_entity.type
_entity.pdbx_description
1 polymer ?
#
loop_
_entity_poly.entity_id
_entity_poly.type
_entity_poly.pdbx_seq_one_letter_code
_entity_poly.pdbx_strand_id
1 'polypeptide(L)'
;MGKIRRMGKKMGERSLWVMFILILLGGVFSRTVLVQAAENSTKRQIVRQVAQDWINAGNEQYKRGFYTQAEKSFLFAMDYKEYLSAAERTKLNELLAKTKMALAQRTPILDTIKQANTLIGKGQIEQAGTLLQKVSESPYLTDVERSQVSQALEQLAMRTNYQEENVTELYNSSIALYRTGQLEKARKGFLKIAKSGLLEAPAGMTAEDYLAKIDDAQRAELLYSTQNRSFTKEQNVSIEEKELVFDETLTIMAKPEKINKEQMLAYDKPAPLDVQIETIGSDSYIDVIKRKRSIIQSHTKAVVNDAVAKAQDFVALGEYKEAKEVVELAERKVNDNQTHLGDEIYEQYTRVLSEFKNNISRGQQKQDVKLAQEKQLQAAKNQKIIKDQMQNDRAKRINELIQNSVAYMKQQRYEAALGQLESLLAIDPLNDHALIQKQMLEDTIGFRQQLEVEKETSKEKVDSFLDAEKAGIPFADEMRHPKNWREIIARPTRRVEGVLGTDPTNMAVMEQMDEVVELLELTPETTFQEAIEILKNSVDPPLSVFVNWRDLYDVAEIDQTTPINMDAISAIPLRSAMELLLDAISSDLAEIDYIVMDGIVTIATTESLPSKMEIEVYNVTQLVSAPADFFFNLQAGDAVGGGGGGGGRGGGG
;
A
#
# COMPACT_ATOMS: atom_id res chain seq x y z
N MET A 1 0.58 54.16 0.04
CA MET A 1 1.27 54.76 1.19
C MET A 1 0.45 54.48 2.44
N GLY A 2 1.09 54.05 3.54
CA GLY A 2 0.46 54.02 4.87
C GLY A 2 0.41 52.66 5.56
N LYS A 3 1.53 52.25 6.20
CA LYS A 3 1.51 51.34 7.35
C LYS A 3 2.60 51.77 8.33
N ILE A 4 2.19 52.35 9.46
CA ILE A 4 3.02 52.64 10.63
C ILE A 4 2.25 52.16 11.87
N ARG A 5 2.93 51.32 12.69
CA ARG A 5 2.84 51.14 14.17
C ARG A 5 1.46 50.86 14.80
N ARG A 6 1.30 50.08 15.86
CA ARG A 6 2.15 49.75 17.04
C ARG A 6 1.45 48.62 17.82
N MET A 7 2.24 47.84 18.60
CA MET A 7 1.97 47.25 19.94
C MET A 7 0.60 46.58 20.20
N GLY A 8 0.47 45.40 20.79
CA GLY A 8 1.36 44.59 21.62
C GLY A 8 0.51 43.71 22.56
N LYS A 9 1.15 42.72 23.21
CA LYS A 9 0.70 41.98 24.41
C LYS A 9 -0.25 40.79 24.23
N LYS A 10 0.35 39.58 24.14
CA LYS A 10 0.25 38.49 25.15
C LYS A 10 0.89 37.21 24.56
N MET A 11 2.20 37.07 24.72
CA MET A 11 2.88 35.77 24.69
C MET A 11 3.44 35.53 26.09
N GLY A 12 2.87 34.54 26.75
CA GLY A 12 3.25 34.08 28.07
C GLY A 12 2.29 32.95 28.44
N GLU A 13 2.75 31.71 28.23
CA GLU A 13 2.38 30.47 28.98
C GLU A 13 2.63 29.14 28.24
N ARG A 14 3.25 29.12 27.04
CA ARG A 14 3.51 27.83 26.34
C ARG A 14 4.99 27.48 26.10
N SER A 15 5.92 28.08 26.85
CA SER A 15 7.36 27.84 26.68
C SER A 15 8.07 27.50 27.99
N LEU A 16 7.54 26.55 28.75
CA LEU A 16 8.21 25.99 29.94
C LEU A 16 8.30 24.45 29.96
N TRP A 17 7.88 23.75 28.90
CA TRP A 17 8.01 22.28 28.81
C TRP A 17 9.17 21.77 27.95
N VAL A 18 9.95 22.66 27.31
CA VAL A 18 11.08 22.27 26.43
C VAL A 18 12.45 22.42 27.10
N MET A 19 12.52 22.86 28.36
CA MET A 19 13.78 23.07 29.10
C MET A 19 13.82 22.30 30.44
N PHE A 20 13.25 21.10 30.47
CA PHE A 20 13.47 20.15 31.58
C PHE A 20 14.07 18.81 31.13
N ILE A 21 14.46 18.68 29.85
CA ILE A 21 15.12 17.50 29.29
C ILE A 21 16.54 17.90 28.83
N LEU A 22 17.38 18.41 29.73
CA LEU A 22 18.81 18.60 29.43
C LEU A 22 19.72 18.80 30.67
N ILE A 23 19.25 18.47 31.88
CA ILE A 23 20.12 18.40 33.07
C ILE A 23 19.72 17.17 33.89
N LEU A 24 20.23 16.00 33.47
CA LEU A 24 20.47 14.83 34.33
C LEU A 24 21.48 13.91 33.61
N LEU A 25 22.60 14.50 33.18
CA LEU A 25 23.78 13.81 32.66
C LEU A 25 24.97 14.31 33.51
N GLY A 26 25.31 13.55 34.56
CA GLY A 26 26.44 13.86 35.44
C GLY A 26 26.26 13.33 36.84
N GLY A 27 26.62 12.06 37.07
CA GLY A 27 26.63 11.46 38.40
C GLY A 27 27.04 9.99 38.37
N VAL A 28 28.35 9.74 38.41
CA VAL A 28 28.95 8.43 38.67
C VAL A 28 28.48 7.93 40.03
N PHE A 29 27.74 6.81 40.08
CA PHE A 29 27.63 5.98 41.28
C PHE A 29 27.48 4.50 40.91
N SER A 30 28.49 3.73 41.30
CA SER A 30 28.49 2.27 41.30
C SER A 30 27.27 1.72 42.04
N ARG A 31 26.46 0.88 41.38
CA ARG A 31 25.60 -0.11 42.04
C ARG A 31 25.46 -1.37 41.19
N THR A 32 26.41 -2.28 41.39
CA THR A 32 26.24 -3.70 41.18
C THR A 32 25.06 -4.21 42.03
N VAL A 33 24.26 -5.14 41.48
CA VAL A 33 23.16 -5.93 42.12
C VAL A 33 21.68 -5.47 41.94
N LEU A 34 21.31 -4.62 40.96
CA LEU A 34 19.87 -4.20 40.79
C LEU A 34 19.24 -4.31 39.39
N VAL A 35 19.92 -4.90 38.40
CA VAL A 35 19.51 -4.78 36.99
C VAL A 35 18.31 -5.68 36.61
N GLN A 36 18.18 -6.87 37.21
CA GLN A 36 17.13 -7.83 36.80
C GLN A 36 15.71 -7.48 37.31
N ALA A 37 15.62 -6.69 38.38
CA ALA A 37 14.35 -6.15 38.88
C ALA A 37 13.91 -4.90 38.09
N ALA A 38 14.87 -4.11 37.60
CA ALA A 38 14.63 -2.90 36.82
C ALA A 38 14.07 -3.23 35.42
N GLU A 39 14.61 -4.24 34.74
CA GLU A 39 14.19 -4.66 33.38
C GLU A 39 12.72 -5.17 33.32
N ASN A 40 12.33 -5.99 34.31
CA ASN A 40 10.95 -6.43 34.48
C ASN A 40 10.01 -5.30 34.90
N SER A 41 10.51 -4.31 35.66
CA SER A 41 9.72 -3.14 36.04
C SER A 41 9.42 -2.24 34.84
N THR A 42 10.39 -2.01 33.95
CA THR A 42 10.26 -1.15 32.77
C THR A 42 9.27 -1.73 31.76
N LYS A 43 9.38 -3.02 31.44
CA LYS A 43 8.41 -3.69 30.55
C LYS A 43 6.99 -3.67 31.12
N ARG A 44 6.84 -3.93 32.42
CA ARG A 44 5.53 -3.91 33.10
C ARG A 44 4.94 -2.49 33.11
N GLN A 45 5.78 -1.48 33.24
CA GLN A 45 5.40 -0.06 33.20
C GLN A 45 4.96 0.38 31.80
N ILE A 46 5.67 -0.03 30.74
CA ILE A 46 5.28 0.24 29.35
C ILE A 46 3.93 -0.42 29.03
N VAL A 47 3.75 -1.70 29.35
CA VAL A 47 2.48 -2.40 29.09
C VAL A 47 1.32 -1.80 29.91
N ARG A 48 1.59 -1.35 31.14
CA ARG A 48 0.61 -0.61 31.94
C ARG A 48 0.26 0.74 31.33
N GLN A 49 1.24 1.47 30.78
CA GLN A 49 1.01 2.74 30.09
C GLN A 49 0.12 2.53 28.85
N VAL A 50 0.39 1.50 28.05
CA VAL A 50 -0.44 1.11 26.91
C VAL A 50 -1.89 0.86 27.34
N ALA A 51 -2.10 0.13 28.43
CA ALA A 51 -3.43 -0.12 28.97
C ALA A 51 -4.12 1.17 29.43
N GLN A 52 -3.39 2.11 30.03
CA GLN A 52 -3.90 3.42 30.44
C GLN A 52 -4.26 4.30 29.23
N ASP A 53 -3.47 4.27 28.16
CA ASP A 53 -3.75 5.02 26.93
C ASP A 53 -5.04 4.54 26.26
N TRP A 54 -5.26 3.21 26.21
CA TRP A 54 -6.54 2.65 25.76
C TRP A 54 -7.73 3.05 26.65
N ILE A 55 -7.55 3.09 27.98
CA ILE A 55 -8.57 3.58 28.91
C ILE A 55 -8.88 5.06 28.63
N ASN A 56 -7.85 5.89 28.43
CA ASN A 56 -8.01 7.31 28.17
C ASN A 56 -8.70 7.57 26.82
N ALA A 57 -8.26 6.88 25.77
CA ALA A 57 -8.88 6.94 24.44
C ALA A 57 -10.35 6.50 24.48
N GLY A 58 -10.66 5.39 25.17
CA GLY A 58 -12.03 4.92 25.36
C GLY A 58 -12.89 5.93 26.12
N ASN A 59 -12.34 6.60 27.12
CA ASN A 59 -13.05 7.63 27.89
C ASN A 59 -13.34 8.88 27.04
N GLU A 60 -12.40 9.33 26.21
CA GLU A 60 -12.63 10.45 25.28
C GLU A 60 -13.65 10.08 24.20
N GLN A 61 -13.60 8.86 23.66
CA GLN A 61 -14.60 8.35 22.73
C GLN A 61 -15.99 8.28 23.39
N TYR A 62 -16.08 7.83 24.64
CA TYR A 62 -17.33 7.78 25.40
C TYR A 62 -17.94 9.18 25.57
N LYS A 63 -17.13 10.17 25.97
CA LYS A 63 -17.59 11.57 26.14
C LYS A 63 -18.16 12.17 24.85
N ARG A 64 -17.62 11.76 23.69
CA ARG A 64 -18.08 12.20 22.36
C ARG A 64 -19.27 11.40 21.83
N GLY A 65 -19.79 10.45 22.61
CA GLY A 65 -20.91 9.59 22.21
C GLY A 65 -20.52 8.44 21.27
N PHE A 66 -19.23 8.19 21.04
CA PHE A 66 -18.71 7.08 20.23
C PHE A 66 -18.65 5.78 21.04
N TYR A 67 -19.80 5.33 21.56
CA TYR A 67 -19.85 4.25 22.55
C TYR A 67 -19.35 2.90 22.01
N THR A 68 -19.51 2.61 20.71
CA THR A 68 -19.01 1.36 20.10
C THR A 68 -17.49 1.34 20.04
N GLN A 69 -16.88 2.48 19.69
CA GLN A 69 -15.43 2.65 19.67
C GLN A 69 -14.88 2.63 21.09
N ALA A 70 -15.57 3.31 22.02
CA ALA A 70 -15.21 3.30 23.43
C ALA A 70 -15.21 1.88 24.01
N GLU A 71 -16.23 1.06 23.71
CA GLU A 71 -16.29 -0.33 24.14
C GLU A 71 -15.07 -1.13 23.64
N LYS A 72 -14.71 -0.98 22.37
CA LYS A 72 -13.53 -1.64 21.79
C LYS A 72 -12.24 -1.20 22.50
N SER A 73 -12.06 0.10 22.72
CA SER A 73 -10.88 0.63 23.43
C SER A 73 -10.80 0.08 24.86
N PHE A 74 -11.93 -0.01 25.58
CA PHE A 74 -11.97 -0.62 26.91
C PHE A 74 -11.73 -2.14 26.87
N LEU A 75 -12.22 -2.86 25.88
CA LEU A 75 -11.92 -4.28 25.70
C LEU A 75 -10.43 -4.50 25.39
N PHE A 76 -9.81 -3.66 24.57
CA PHE A 76 -8.35 -3.71 24.35
C PHE A 76 -7.57 -3.42 25.63
N ALA A 77 -8.00 -2.47 26.45
CA ALA A 77 -7.38 -2.26 27.77
C ALA A 77 -7.54 -3.49 28.68
N MET A 78 -8.65 -4.24 28.55
CA MET A 78 -8.92 -5.44 29.34
C MET A 78 -7.95 -6.58 29.01
N ASP A 79 -7.46 -6.68 27.78
CA ASP A 79 -6.43 -7.66 27.38
C ASP A 79 -5.12 -7.48 28.20
N TYR A 80 -4.88 -6.27 28.73
CA TYR A 80 -3.73 -5.93 29.56
C TYR A 80 -4.05 -5.85 31.06
N LYS A 81 -5.19 -6.38 31.51
CA LYS A 81 -5.66 -6.28 32.90
C LYS A 81 -4.62 -6.72 33.94
N GLU A 82 -3.77 -7.69 33.62
CA GLU A 82 -2.76 -8.23 34.54
C GLU A 82 -1.67 -7.22 34.92
N TYR A 83 -1.48 -6.20 34.09
CA TYR A 83 -0.50 -5.12 34.25
C TYR A 83 -1.10 -3.88 34.93
N LEU A 84 -2.43 -3.80 35.01
CA LEU A 84 -3.15 -2.74 35.72
C LEU A 84 -3.20 -3.03 37.23
N SER A 85 -3.21 -1.95 38.03
CA SER A 85 -3.51 -2.00 39.46
C SER A 85 -4.97 -2.38 39.72
N ALA A 86 -5.29 -2.83 40.94
CA ALA A 86 -6.65 -3.19 41.31
C ALA A 86 -7.64 -2.04 41.09
N ALA A 87 -7.26 -0.81 41.46
CA ALA A 87 -8.09 0.38 41.24
C ALA A 87 -8.35 0.68 39.76
N GLU A 88 -7.32 0.53 38.91
CA GLU A 88 -7.44 0.74 37.46
C GLU A 88 -8.34 -0.32 36.81
N ARG A 89 -8.24 -1.59 37.22
CA ARG A 89 -9.12 -2.66 36.75
C ARG A 89 -10.57 -2.40 37.13
N THR A 90 -10.83 -1.98 38.37
CA THR A 90 -12.19 -1.62 38.82
C THR A 90 -12.74 -0.48 37.98
N LYS A 91 -11.95 0.58 37.79
CA LYS A 91 -12.35 1.73 36.95
C LYS A 91 -12.63 1.30 35.51
N LEU A 92 -11.78 0.45 34.91
CA LEU A 92 -12.01 -0.08 33.57
C LEU A 92 -13.31 -0.89 33.48
N ASN A 93 -13.57 -1.77 34.45
CA ASN A 93 -14.81 -2.54 34.50
C ASN A 93 -16.05 -1.65 34.61
N GLU A 94 -15.99 -0.61 35.44
CA GLU A 94 -17.08 0.38 35.57
C GLU A 94 -17.31 1.14 34.25
N LEU A 95 -16.24 1.60 33.59
CA LEU A 95 -16.33 2.30 32.31
C LEU A 95 -16.93 1.39 31.23
N LEU A 96 -16.52 0.12 31.19
CA LEU A 96 -17.02 -0.86 30.25
C LEU A 96 -18.51 -1.16 30.50
N ALA A 97 -18.92 -1.30 31.77
CA ALA A 97 -20.33 -1.46 32.15
C ALA A 97 -21.17 -0.25 31.74
N LYS A 98 -20.72 0.98 32.06
CA LYS A 98 -21.38 2.23 31.64
C LYS A 98 -21.50 2.34 30.12
N THR A 99 -20.49 1.91 29.39
CA THR A 99 -20.47 1.92 27.91
C THR A 99 -21.48 0.93 27.34
N LYS A 100 -21.55 -0.29 27.88
CA LYS A 100 -22.56 -1.28 27.49
C LYS A 100 -23.98 -0.81 27.78
N MET A 101 -24.21 -0.16 28.91
CA MET A 101 -25.50 0.44 29.23
C MET A 101 -25.85 1.54 28.23
N ALA A 102 -24.92 2.44 27.90
CA ALA A 102 -25.13 3.49 26.90
C ALA A 102 -25.45 2.90 25.51
N LEU A 103 -24.76 1.84 25.09
CA LEU A 103 -25.04 1.12 23.85
C LEU A 103 -26.45 0.50 23.84
N ALA A 104 -26.85 -0.14 24.93
CA ALA A 104 -28.19 -0.72 25.08
C ALA A 104 -29.28 0.36 25.00
N GLN A 105 -29.05 1.53 25.58
CA GLN A 105 -29.98 2.68 25.52
C GLN A 105 -30.02 3.33 24.13
N ARG A 106 -28.93 3.26 23.35
CA ARG A 106 -28.89 3.80 21.97
C ARG A 106 -29.73 3.03 20.98
N THR A 107 -29.76 1.70 21.08
CA THR A 107 -30.50 0.85 20.13
C THR A 107 -31.97 1.30 19.94
N PRO A 108 -32.79 1.49 20.98
CA PRO A 108 -34.17 1.95 20.81
C PRO A 108 -34.26 3.40 20.31
N ILE A 109 -33.29 4.26 20.63
CA ILE A 109 -33.23 5.64 20.14
C ILE A 109 -33.04 5.67 18.62
N LEU A 110 -32.06 4.91 18.12
CA LEU A 110 -31.78 4.84 16.69
C LEU A 110 -32.94 4.22 15.91
N ASP A 111 -33.60 3.21 16.47
CA ASP A 111 -34.79 2.63 15.88
C ASP A 111 -35.94 3.65 15.81
N THR A 112 -36.15 4.43 16.87
CA THR A 112 -37.15 5.52 16.89
C THR A 112 -36.86 6.58 15.83
N ILE A 113 -35.59 7.00 15.67
CA ILE A 113 -35.19 7.95 14.62
C ILE A 113 -35.46 7.36 13.23
N LYS A 114 -35.15 6.07 13.02
CA LYS A 114 -35.39 5.38 11.74
C LYS A 114 -36.88 5.26 11.42
N GLN A 115 -37.70 4.93 12.41
CA GLN A 115 -39.16 4.92 12.29
C GLN A 115 -39.68 6.31 11.92
N ALA A 116 -39.23 7.36 12.61
CA ALA A 116 -39.62 8.73 12.31
C ALA A 116 -39.24 9.13 10.87
N ASN A 117 -38.01 8.85 10.43
CA ASN A 117 -37.58 9.11 9.05
C ASN A 117 -38.43 8.36 8.01
N THR A 118 -38.89 7.15 8.34
CA THR A 118 -39.80 6.39 7.47
C THR A 118 -41.17 7.06 7.37
N LEU A 119 -41.70 7.58 8.49
CA LEU A 119 -42.95 8.34 8.52
C LEU A 119 -42.85 9.66 7.74
N ILE A 120 -41.71 10.35 7.81
CA ILE A 120 -41.43 11.54 6.99
C ILE A 120 -41.52 11.18 5.50
N GLY A 121 -40.92 10.06 5.08
CA GLY A 121 -40.98 9.58 3.70
C GLY A 121 -42.39 9.21 3.23
N LYS A 122 -43.28 8.83 4.16
CA LYS A 122 -44.71 8.55 3.90
C LYS A 122 -45.61 9.78 3.99
N GLY A 123 -45.07 10.96 4.32
CA GLY A 123 -45.84 12.19 4.51
C GLY A 123 -46.59 12.28 5.84
N GLN A 124 -46.33 11.38 6.80
CA GLN A 124 -46.95 11.37 8.13
C GLN A 124 -46.16 12.27 9.09
N ILE A 125 -46.25 13.58 8.88
CA ILE A 125 -45.39 14.62 9.50
C ILE A 125 -45.57 14.72 11.02
N GLU A 126 -46.81 14.71 11.51
CA GLU A 126 -47.13 14.83 12.95
C GLU A 126 -46.60 13.64 13.76
N GLN A 127 -46.83 12.41 13.27
CA GLN A 127 -46.33 11.19 13.92
C GLN A 127 -44.80 11.11 13.89
N ALA A 128 -44.17 11.58 12.81
CA ALA A 128 -42.71 11.70 12.76
C ALA A 128 -42.18 12.72 13.78
N GLY A 129 -42.85 13.87 13.92
CA GLY A 129 -42.48 14.93 14.85
C GLY A 129 -42.51 14.45 16.30
N THR A 130 -43.59 13.77 16.71
CA THR A 130 -43.71 13.23 18.09
C THR A 130 -42.63 12.20 18.42
N LEU A 131 -42.28 11.31 17.48
CA LEU A 131 -41.20 10.33 17.67
C LEU A 131 -39.82 11.00 17.79
N LEU A 132 -39.53 12.00 16.95
CA LEU A 132 -38.27 12.75 17.03
C LEU A 132 -38.16 13.59 18.30
N GLN A 133 -39.26 14.20 18.74
CA GLN A 133 -39.29 14.98 19.98
C GLN A 133 -39.00 14.11 21.20
N LYS A 134 -39.56 12.89 21.25
CA LYS A 134 -39.32 11.91 22.32
C LYS A 134 -37.83 11.56 22.50
N VAL A 135 -37.05 11.56 21.42
CA VAL A 135 -35.62 11.22 21.47
C VAL A 135 -34.71 12.45 21.55
N SER A 136 -35.20 13.64 21.23
CA SER A 136 -34.41 14.87 21.12
C SER A 136 -33.64 15.25 22.40
N GLU A 137 -34.20 14.93 23.56
CA GLU A 137 -33.60 15.23 24.88
C GLU A 137 -32.66 14.12 25.38
N SER A 138 -32.50 13.03 24.63
CA SER A 138 -31.72 11.89 25.10
C SER A 138 -30.24 12.24 25.29
N PRO A 139 -29.63 11.90 26.44
CA PRO A 139 -28.20 12.13 26.69
C PRO A 139 -27.29 11.19 25.91
N TYR A 140 -27.84 10.18 25.21
CA TYR A 140 -27.08 9.18 24.45
C TYR A 140 -27.00 9.46 22.94
N LEU A 141 -27.51 10.61 22.51
CA LEU A 141 -27.30 11.14 21.16
C LEU A 141 -25.89 11.72 21.04
N THR A 142 -25.25 11.48 19.89
CA THR A 142 -24.04 12.21 19.51
C THR A 142 -24.39 13.66 19.13
N ASP A 143 -23.40 14.55 19.13
CA ASP A 143 -23.58 15.95 18.73
C ASP A 143 -24.17 16.07 17.30
N VAL A 144 -23.70 15.20 16.39
CA VAL A 144 -24.16 15.15 15.01
C VAL A 144 -25.63 14.72 14.94
N GLU A 145 -26.00 13.64 15.63
CA GLU A 145 -27.39 13.15 15.62
C GLU A 145 -28.34 14.13 16.30
N ARG A 146 -27.91 14.79 17.37
CA ARG A 146 -28.69 15.83 18.03
C ARG A 146 -28.97 16.98 17.07
N SER A 147 -27.95 17.45 16.36
CA SER A 147 -28.12 18.48 15.33
C SER A 147 -29.08 18.04 14.21
N GLN A 148 -28.96 16.79 13.74
CA GLN A 148 -29.86 16.23 12.72
C GLN A 148 -31.31 16.14 13.19
N VAL A 149 -31.55 15.67 14.42
CA VAL A 149 -32.90 15.58 15.00
C VAL A 149 -33.51 16.97 15.15
N SER A 150 -32.74 17.94 15.66
CA SER A 150 -33.21 19.34 15.77
C SER A 150 -33.56 19.94 14.40
N GLN A 151 -32.69 19.76 13.40
CA GLN A 151 -32.96 20.26 12.05
C GLN A 151 -34.18 19.58 11.42
N ALA A 152 -34.35 18.28 11.63
CA ALA A 152 -35.52 17.54 11.14
C ALA A 152 -36.80 18.07 11.78
N LEU A 153 -36.82 18.29 13.12
CA LEU A 153 -37.96 18.88 13.81
C LEU A 153 -38.32 20.28 13.29
N GLU A 154 -37.33 21.12 13.02
CA GLU A 154 -37.53 22.46 12.44
C GLU A 154 -38.13 22.38 11.03
N GLN A 155 -37.62 21.49 10.17
CA GLN A 155 -38.16 21.29 8.83
C GLN A 155 -39.59 20.75 8.85
N LEU A 156 -39.92 19.86 9.79
CA LEU A 156 -41.28 19.36 9.96
C LEU A 156 -42.21 20.48 10.40
N ALA A 157 -41.80 21.30 11.37
CA ALA A 157 -42.57 22.48 11.80
C ALA A 157 -42.84 23.45 10.64
N MET A 158 -41.84 23.74 9.81
CA MET A 158 -42.03 24.57 8.61
C MET A 158 -43.01 23.96 7.60
N ARG A 159 -42.96 22.65 7.38
CA ARG A 159 -43.90 21.96 6.47
C ARG A 159 -45.33 21.96 7.02
N THR A 160 -45.50 21.76 8.32
CA THR A 160 -46.81 21.83 8.97
C THR A 160 -47.39 23.24 8.83
N ASN A 161 -46.62 24.28 9.15
CA ASN A 161 -47.08 25.67 9.00
C ASN A 161 -47.44 26.00 7.54
N TYR A 162 -46.63 25.57 6.57
CA TYR A 162 -46.93 25.76 5.15
C TYR A 162 -48.21 25.02 4.71
N GLN A 163 -48.48 23.83 5.26
CA GLN A 163 -49.74 23.12 4.99
C GLN A 163 -50.94 23.82 5.63
N GLU A 164 -50.82 24.32 6.86
CA GLU A 164 -51.88 25.10 7.53
C GLU A 164 -52.21 26.39 6.77
N GLU A 165 -51.20 27.14 6.28
CA GLU A 165 -51.42 28.35 5.47
C GLU A 165 -52.16 28.03 4.17
N ASN A 166 -51.76 26.97 3.45
CA ASN A 166 -52.43 26.56 2.22
C ASN A 166 -53.86 26.05 2.45
N VAL A 167 -54.11 25.34 3.56
CA VAL A 167 -55.45 24.88 3.93
C VAL A 167 -56.33 26.09 4.29
N THR A 168 -55.79 27.09 4.99
CA THR A 168 -56.48 28.34 5.30
C THR A 168 -56.85 29.13 4.04
N GLU A 169 -55.93 29.24 3.07
CA GLU A 169 -56.20 29.89 1.79
C GLU A 169 -57.26 29.13 0.97
N LEU A 170 -57.16 27.80 0.95
CA LEU A 170 -58.15 26.94 0.30
C LEU A 170 -59.53 27.09 0.94
N TYR A 171 -59.60 27.23 2.27
CA TYR A 171 -60.85 27.47 3.01
C TYR A 171 -61.47 28.82 2.65
N ASN A 172 -60.68 29.89 2.66
CA ASN A 172 -61.14 31.22 2.26
C ASN A 172 -61.63 31.25 0.81
N SER A 173 -60.90 30.62 -0.12
CA SER A 173 -61.32 30.50 -1.51
C SER A 173 -62.60 29.66 -1.66
N SER A 174 -62.76 28.59 -0.88
CA SER A 174 -63.94 27.72 -0.92
C SER A 174 -65.19 28.45 -0.41
N ILE A 175 -65.05 29.29 0.62
CA ILE A 175 -66.13 30.17 1.08
C ILE A 175 -66.51 31.20 0.01
N ALA A 176 -65.54 31.81 -0.67
CA ALA A 176 -65.81 32.75 -1.75
C ALA A 176 -66.58 32.08 -2.92
N LEU A 177 -66.19 30.85 -3.28
CA LEU A 177 -66.90 30.06 -4.29
C LEU A 177 -68.32 29.68 -3.86
N TYR A 178 -68.51 29.34 -2.58
CA TYR A 178 -69.84 29.07 -2.01
C TYR A 178 -70.74 30.32 -2.08
N ARG A 179 -70.22 31.48 -1.65
CA ARG A 179 -70.95 32.75 -1.68
C ARG A 179 -71.31 33.23 -3.09
N THR A 180 -70.53 32.84 -4.10
CA THR A 180 -70.78 33.16 -5.51
C THR A 180 -71.65 32.13 -6.24
N GLY A 181 -72.20 31.14 -5.51
CA GLY A 181 -73.12 30.13 -6.07
C GLY A 181 -72.45 28.99 -6.84
N GLN A 182 -71.11 28.92 -6.87
CA GLN A 182 -70.37 27.84 -7.53
C GLN A 182 -70.23 26.62 -6.61
N LEU A 183 -71.38 26.06 -6.22
CA LEU A 183 -71.50 25.06 -5.14
C LEU A 183 -70.65 23.80 -5.37
N GLU A 184 -70.59 23.28 -6.60
CA GLU A 184 -69.75 22.11 -6.94
C GLU A 184 -68.25 22.34 -6.73
N LYS A 185 -67.75 23.53 -7.09
CA LYS A 185 -66.35 23.88 -6.90
C LYS A 185 -66.05 24.13 -5.42
N ALA A 186 -66.96 24.79 -4.71
CA ALA A 186 -66.86 24.99 -3.27
C ALA A 186 -66.85 23.65 -2.51
N ARG A 187 -67.73 22.71 -2.89
CA ARG A 187 -67.82 21.36 -2.32
C ARG A 187 -66.50 20.60 -2.45
N LYS A 188 -65.86 20.64 -3.62
CA LYS A 188 -64.54 20.02 -3.83
C LYS A 188 -63.44 20.63 -2.97
N GLY A 189 -63.49 21.94 -2.71
CA GLY A 189 -62.57 22.63 -1.81
C GLY A 189 -62.78 22.22 -0.34
N PHE A 190 -64.03 22.29 0.15
CA PHE A 190 -64.37 21.87 1.51
C PHE A 190 -64.10 20.40 1.79
N LEU A 191 -64.31 19.50 0.82
CA LEU A 191 -63.94 18.08 0.97
C LEU A 191 -62.43 17.87 1.15
N LYS A 192 -61.59 18.68 0.50
CA LYS A 192 -60.13 18.62 0.67
C LYS A 192 -59.72 19.14 2.05
N ILE A 193 -60.39 20.17 2.56
CA ILE A 193 -60.14 20.75 3.89
C ILE A 193 -60.59 19.77 4.98
N ALA A 194 -61.82 19.24 4.88
CA ALA A 194 -62.37 18.22 5.78
C ALA A 194 -61.47 16.99 5.89
N LYS A 195 -60.94 16.51 4.74
CA LYS A 195 -59.99 15.38 4.71
C LYS A 195 -58.61 15.72 5.30
N SER A 196 -58.22 16.99 5.30
CA SER A 196 -56.92 17.41 5.83
C SER A 196 -56.90 17.44 7.36
N GLY A 197 -58.04 17.72 8.00
CA GLY A 197 -58.15 17.81 9.47
C GLY A 197 -57.34 18.95 10.11
N LEU A 198 -56.74 19.84 9.31
CA LEU A 198 -55.77 20.86 9.74
C LEU A 198 -56.40 22.24 10.01
N LEU A 199 -57.74 22.35 10.09
CA LEU A 199 -58.44 23.62 10.30
C LEU A 199 -59.63 23.45 11.26
N GLU A 200 -59.52 23.99 12.47
CA GLU A 200 -60.64 24.09 13.42
C GLU A 200 -61.38 25.42 13.23
N ALA A 201 -62.67 25.36 12.96
CA ALA A 201 -63.53 26.54 12.83
C ALA A 201 -64.70 26.49 13.84
N PRO A 202 -65.26 27.64 14.24
CA PRO A 202 -66.43 27.68 15.13
C PRO A 202 -67.62 26.89 14.55
N ALA A 203 -68.42 26.29 15.43
CA ALA A 203 -69.61 25.52 15.04
C ALA A 203 -70.56 26.36 14.14
N GLY A 204 -70.96 25.77 13.01
CA GLY A 204 -71.73 26.44 11.96
C GLY A 204 -70.89 27.02 10.82
N MET A 205 -69.56 27.04 10.96
CA MET A 205 -68.60 27.51 9.95
C MET A 205 -67.53 26.46 9.61
N THR A 206 -67.64 25.22 10.07
CA THR A 206 -66.69 24.16 9.69
C THR A 206 -66.82 23.78 8.22
N ALA A 207 -65.80 23.12 7.65
CA ALA A 207 -65.87 22.63 6.28
C ALA A 207 -67.03 21.62 6.11
N GLU A 208 -67.27 20.82 7.14
CA GLU A 208 -68.36 19.85 7.27
C GLU A 208 -69.73 20.56 7.30
N ASP A 209 -69.86 21.67 8.05
CA ASP A 209 -71.08 22.47 8.09
C ASP A 209 -71.41 23.08 6.71
N TYR A 210 -70.40 23.55 5.97
CA TYR A 210 -70.60 24.05 4.62
C TYR A 210 -70.94 22.93 3.62
N LEU A 211 -70.36 21.75 3.78
CA LEU A 211 -70.74 20.57 2.97
C LEU A 211 -72.20 20.18 3.19
N ALA A 212 -72.68 20.16 4.44
CA ALA A 212 -74.08 19.90 4.76
C ALA A 212 -75.02 20.93 4.11
N LYS A 213 -74.69 22.22 4.20
CA LYS A 213 -75.46 23.30 3.56
C LYS A 213 -75.51 23.18 2.04
N ILE A 214 -74.40 22.77 1.41
CA ILE A 214 -74.34 22.53 -0.03
C ILE A 214 -75.23 21.34 -0.41
N ASP A 215 -75.13 20.22 0.32
CA ASP A 215 -75.89 19.01 0.05
C ASP A 215 -77.42 19.24 0.22
N ASP A 216 -77.83 20.05 1.20
CA ASP A 216 -79.22 20.48 1.39
C ASP A 216 -79.73 21.39 0.25
N ALA A 217 -78.90 22.34 -0.20
CA ALA A 217 -79.24 23.22 -1.32
C ALA A 217 -79.41 22.44 -2.64
N GLN A 218 -78.56 21.44 -2.89
CA GLN A 218 -78.66 20.57 -4.06
C GLN A 218 -79.88 19.65 -4.01
N ARG A 219 -80.25 19.15 -2.82
CA ARG A 219 -81.51 18.41 -2.62
C ARG A 219 -82.74 19.28 -2.89
N ALA A 220 -82.73 20.54 -2.46
CA ALA A 220 -83.81 21.48 -2.75
C ALA A 220 -83.92 21.76 -4.28
N GLU A 221 -82.81 21.93 -4.98
CA GLU A 221 -82.77 22.14 -6.44
C GLU A 221 -83.26 20.91 -7.23
N LEU A 222 -82.93 19.69 -6.75
CA LEU A 222 -83.48 18.44 -7.25
C LEU A 222 -85.01 18.35 -7.07
N LEU A 223 -85.54 18.83 -5.94
CA LEU A 223 -86.99 18.88 -5.66
C LEU A 223 -87.73 19.93 -6.52
N TYR A 224 -87.09 21.06 -6.83
CA TYR A 224 -87.64 22.07 -7.76
C TYR A 224 -87.59 21.61 -9.23
N SER A 225 -86.55 20.87 -9.63
CA SER A 225 -86.44 20.33 -11.01
C SER A 225 -87.39 19.14 -11.27
N THR A 226 -87.83 18.43 -10.23
CA THR A 226 -88.85 17.37 -10.35
C THR A 226 -90.27 17.90 -10.49
N GLN A 227 -90.55 19.12 -10.01
CA GLN A 227 -91.87 19.77 -10.18
C GLN A 227 -92.13 20.27 -11.61
N ASN A 228 -91.07 20.61 -12.37
CA ASN A 228 -91.16 21.15 -13.75
C ASN A 228 -90.94 20.10 -14.86
N ARG A 229 -90.92 18.81 -14.54
CA ARG A 229 -90.78 17.70 -15.52
C ARG A 229 -92.09 17.01 -15.91
N SER A 230 -93.24 17.54 -15.51
CA SER A 230 -94.57 16.97 -15.80
C SER A 230 -95.20 17.40 -17.14
N PHE A 231 -94.47 18.11 -18.01
CA PHE A 231 -94.91 18.43 -19.38
C PHE A 231 -93.84 18.05 -20.41
N THR A 232 -93.74 16.76 -20.70
CA THR A 232 -93.59 16.13 -22.03
C THR A 232 -93.19 14.68 -21.79
N LYS A 233 -94.13 13.78 -22.05
CA LYS A 233 -93.94 12.33 -22.01
C LYS A 233 -93.73 11.83 -23.44
N GLU A 234 -93.02 10.71 -23.54
CA GLU A 234 -92.84 9.80 -24.69
C GLU A 234 -91.67 10.17 -25.62
N GLN A 235 -90.68 9.32 -25.90
CA GLN A 235 -90.70 7.86 -26.01
C GLN A 235 -89.28 7.26 -25.88
N ASN A 236 -89.20 6.09 -25.23
CA ASN A 236 -88.38 4.92 -25.56
C ASN A 236 -86.84 4.84 -25.36
N VAL A 237 -86.43 4.05 -24.35
CA VAL A 237 -85.70 2.74 -24.44
C VAL A 237 -84.63 2.59 -23.34
N SER A 238 -84.69 1.42 -22.72
CA SER A 238 -83.89 0.80 -21.66
C SER A 238 -82.37 0.94 -21.76
N ILE A 239 -81.72 1.27 -20.64
CA ILE A 239 -80.34 0.92 -20.35
C ILE A 239 -80.32 0.23 -18.97
N GLU A 240 -79.92 -1.04 -18.97
CA GLU A 240 -79.55 -1.79 -17.78
C GLU A 240 -78.24 -1.23 -17.20
N GLU A 241 -78.24 -1.00 -15.90
CA GLU A 241 -77.04 -0.83 -15.09
C GLU A 241 -76.20 -2.12 -15.15
N LYS A 242 -74.92 -1.98 -15.46
CA LYS A 242 -73.89 -2.91 -14.98
C LYS A 242 -72.70 -2.14 -14.46
N GLU A 243 -72.47 -2.34 -13.17
CA GLU A 243 -71.28 -1.97 -12.41
C GLU A 243 -69.99 -2.29 -13.18
N LEU A 244 -69.08 -1.32 -13.27
CA LEU A 244 -67.70 -1.58 -13.64
C LEU A 244 -66.86 -1.62 -12.36
N VAL A 245 -66.61 -2.86 -11.93
CA VAL A 245 -65.60 -3.22 -10.94
C VAL A 245 -64.22 -2.93 -11.51
N PHE A 246 -63.41 -2.24 -10.72
CA PHE A 246 -61.99 -2.06 -10.92
C PHE A 246 -61.29 -3.29 -10.34
N ASP A 247 -60.60 -4.09 -11.16
CA ASP A 247 -59.49 -4.89 -10.67
C ASP A 247 -58.36 -4.99 -11.68
N GLU A 248 -57.16 -4.88 -11.13
CA GLU A 248 -55.87 -4.97 -11.77
C GLU A 248 -55.65 -6.37 -12.31
N THR A 249 -55.09 -6.43 -13.52
CA THR A 249 -54.01 -7.32 -13.98
C THR A 249 -54.27 -7.73 -15.42
N LEU A 250 -53.38 -7.31 -16.32
CA LEU A 250 -52.65 -8.19 -17.24
C LEU A 250 -51.90 -7.32 -18.24
N THR A 251 -50.59 -7.23 -17.97
CA THR A 251 -49.55 -7.14 -18.98
C THR A 251 -49.87 -8.06 -20.15
N ILE A 252 -50.21 -7.49 -21.30
CA ILE A 252 -49.98 -8.11 -22.60
C ILE A 252 -49.25 -7.07 -23.44
N MET A 253 -47.93 -7.25 -23.54
CA MET A 253 -47.17 -6.74 -24.68
C MET A 253 -47.68 -7.46 -25.93
N ALA A 254 -48.77 -6.96 -26.52
CA ALA A 254 -49.10 -7.26 -27.90
C ALA A 254 -48.24 -6.33 -28.75
N LYS A 255 -47.11 -6.87 -29.21
CA LYS A 255 -46.27 -6.33 -30.27
C LYS A 255 -47.20 -5.86 -31.40
N PRO A 256 -47.20 -4.57 -31.81
CA PRO A 256 -47.99 -4.18 -32.96
C PRO A 256 -47.40 -4.91 -34.15
N GLU A 257 -48.25 -5.69 -34.79
CA GLU A 257 -47.98 -6.34 -36.06
C GLU A 257 -47.46 -5.27 -37.02
N LYS A 258 -46.29 -5.53 -37.63
CA LYS A 258 -45.64 -4.60 -38.55
C LYS A 258 -46.62 -4.29 -39.67
N ILE A 259 -47.28 -3.14 -39.60
CA ILE A 259 -48.00 -2.56 -40.72
C ILE A 259 -46.97 -2.40 -41.85
N ASN A 260 -47.27 -3.01 -42.98
CA ASN A 260 -46.35 -3.17 -44.09
C ASN A 260 -45.90 -1.79 -44.61
N LYS A 261 -44.62 -1.45 -44.39
CA LYS A 261 -44.00 -0.15 -44.72
C LYS A 261 -44.12 0.22 -46.21
N GLU A 262 -44.39 -0.76 -47.08
CA GLU A 262 -44.53 -0.56 -48.52
C GLU A 262 -45.95 -0.15 -48.96
N GLN A 263 -46.99 -0.38 -48.14
CA GLN A 263 -48.38 -0.07 -48.53
C GLN A 263 -48.82 1.38 -48.22
N MET A 264 -48.10 2.12 -47.36
CA MET A 264 -48.44 3.52 -47.04
C MET A 264 -47.76 4.56 -47.95
N LEU A 265 -46.69 4.17 -48.65
CA LEU A 265 -45.92 4.99 -49.60
C LEU A 265 -46.28 4.73 -51.07
N ALA A 266 -47.09 3.71 -51.36
CA ALA A 266 -47.46 3.32 -52.71
C ALA A 266 -48.87 3.81 -53.09
N TYR A 267 -48.96 5.02 -53.61
CA TYR A 267 -49.99 5.42 -54.58
C TYR A 267 -49.44 6.57 -55.43
N ASP A 268 -48.59 6.22 -56.39
CA ASP A 268 -48.25 7.10 -57.51
C ASP A 268 -48.63 6.37 -58.80
N LYS A 269 -49.90 6.56 -59.18
CA LYS A 269 -50.42 6.46 -60.55
C LYS A 269 -51.88 6.89 -60.51
N PRO A 270 -52.28 8.00 -61.13
CA PRO A 270 -53.69 8.19 -61.44
C PRO A 270 -54.10 7.08 -62.42
N ALA A 271 -55.21 6.40 -62.13
CA ALA A 271 -55.91 5.62 -63.13
C ALA A 271 -56.21 6.53 -64.33
N PRO A 272 -56.05 6.07 -65.58
CA PRO A 272 -56.59 6.81 -66.71
C PRO A 272 -58.10 6.90 -66.52
N LEU A 273 -58.60 8.11 -66.28
CA LEU A 273 -60.01 8.41 -66.47
C LEU A 273 -60.26 8.26 -67.96
N ASP A 274 -60.82 7.12 -68.35
CA ASP A 274 -61.42 6.91 -69.66
C ASP A 274 -62.64 7.86 -69.74
N VAL A 275 -62.37 9.09 -70.17
CA VAL A 275 -63.40 10.06 -70.48
C VAL A 275 -63.93 9.70 -71.86
N GLN A 276 -65.05 8.99 -71.91
CA GLN A 276 -65.88 8.96 -73.11
C GLN A 276 -66.33 10.39 -73.39
N ILE A 277 -65.77 10.99 -74.44
CA ILE A 277 -66.20 12.29 -74.94
C ILE A 277 -67.46 12.05 -75.77
N GLU A 278 -68.63 12.14 -75.13
CA GLU A 278 -69.86 12.45 -75.85
C GLU A 278 -69.83 13.92 -76.30
N THR A 279 -70.00 14.10 -77.60
CA THR A 279 -69.97 15.37 -78.31
C THR A 279 -71.19 16.24 -78.00
N ILE A 280 -71.07 17.29 -77.19
CA ILE A 280 -71.98 18.46 -77.23
C ILE A 280 -71.25 19.74 -76.78
N GLY A 281 -71.23 20.77 -77.65
CA GLY A 281 -71.18 22.18 -77.25
C GLY A 281 -69.79 22.83 -77.09
N SER A 282 -69.63 24.02 -77.67
CA SER A 282 -68.42 24.86 -77.65
C SER A 282 -68.05 25.37 -76.23
N ASP A 283 -67.20 24.64 -75.51
CA ASP A 283 -66.53 25.15 -74.30
C ASP A 283 -65.40 26.12 -74.66
N SER A 284 -65.35 27.28 -74.00
CA SER A 284 -64.29 28.28 -74.17
C SER A 284 -62.97 27.77 -73.58
N TYR A 285 -61.83 28.08 -74.21
CA TYR A 285 -60.48 27.76 -73.72
C TYR A 285 -60.26 28.15 -72.23
N ILE A 286 -60.97 29.19 -71.78
CA ILE A 286 -60.99 29.66 -70.39
C ILE A 286 -61.58 28.61 -69.42
N ASP A 287 -62.58 27.84 -69.83
CA ASP A 287 -63.25 26.85 -68.98
C ASP A 287 -62.41 25.58 -68.80
N VAL A 288 -61.62 25.20 -69.82
CA VAL A 288 -60.65 24.10 -69.74
C VAL A 288 -59.53 24.44 -68.73
N ILE A 289 -59.02 25.67 -68.75
CA ILE A 289 -57.99 26.13 -67.81
C ILE A 289 -58.54 26.18 -66.38
N LYS A 290 -59.77 26.68 -66.18
CA LYS A 290 -60.42 26.70 -64.86
C LYS A 290 -60.61 25.29 -64.30
N ARG A 291 -61.01 24.33 -65.14
CA ARG A 291 -61.18 22.92 -64.76
C ARG A 291 -59.85 22.26 -64.38
N LYS A 292 -58.78 22.50 -65.15
CA LYS A 292 -57.43 22.02 -64.83
C LYS A 292 -56.91 22.59 -63.51
N ARG A 293 -57.15 23.88 -63.25
CA ARG A 293 -56.76 24.55 -62.01
C ARG A 293 -57.48 23.96 -60.80
N SER A 294 -58.80 23.73 -60.88
CA SER A 294 -59.55 23.18 -59.75
C SER A 294 -59.15 21.74 -59.41
N ILE A 295 -58.79 20.93 -60.41
CA ILE A 295 -58.26 19.57 -60.22
C ILE A 295 -56.91 19.61 -59.48
N ILE A 296 -56.00 20.51 -59.85
CA ILE A 296 -54.70 20.63 -59.19
C ILE A 296 -54.89 21.13 -57.74
N GLN A 297 -55.82 22.07 -57.51
CA GLN A 297 -56.16 22.54 -56.16
C GLN A 297 -56.77 21.44 -55.29
N SER A 298 -57.72 20.65 -55.81
CA SER A 298 -58.36 19.56 -55.05
C SER A 298 -57.39 18.42 -54.75
N HIS A 299 -56.53 18.07 -55.71
CA HIS A 299 -55.48 17.07 -55.52
C HIS A 299 -54.47 17.53 -54.46
N THR A 300 -53.98 18.77 -54.54
CA THR A 300 -53.03 19.31 -53.55
C THR A 300 -53.66 19.36 -52.16
N LYS A 301 -54.94 19.71 -52.05
CA LYS A 301 -55.70 19.65 -50.79
C LYS A 301 -55.73 18.24 -50.20
N ALA A 302 -55.97 17.22 -51.01
CA ALA A 302 -55.99 15.83 -50.57
C ALA A 302 -54.60 15.39 -50.07
N VAL A 303 -53.53 15.75 -50.79
CA VAL A 303 -52.15 15.46 -50.39
C VAL A 303 -51.80 16.12 -49.05
N VAL A 304 -52.15 17.40 -48.86
CA VAL A 304 -51.89 18.11 -47.60
C VAL A 304 -52.66 17.48 -46.44
N ASN A 305 -53.94 17.16 -46.63
CA ASN A 305 -54.76 16.54 -45.59
C ASN A 305 -54.26 15.13 -45.21
N ASP A 306 -53.92 14.31 -46.20
CA ASP A 306 -53.35 12.96 -45.99
C ASP A 306 -52.00 13.04 -45.25
N ALA A 307 -51.13 13.97 -45.66
CA ALA A 307 -49.85 14.17 -45.01
C ALA A 307 -49.99 14.62 -43.56
N VAL A 308 -50.92 15.52 -43.26
CA VAL A 308 -51.20 15.96 -41.89
C VAL A 308 -51.74 14.80 -41.04
N ALA A 309 -52.68 14.00 -41.56
CA ALA A 309 -53.23 12.85 -40.84
C ALA A 309 -52.14 11.80 -40.54
N LYS A 310 -51.35 11.42 -41.54
CA LYS A 310 -50.23 10.48 -41.37
C LYS A 310 -49.18 11.01 -40.40
N ALA A 311 -48.85 12.29 -40.48
CA ALA A 311 -47.88 12.90 -39.57
C ALA A 311 -48.42 12.97 -38.12
N GLN A 312 -49.73 13.15 -37.92
CA GLN A 312 -50.36 13.04 -36.60
C GLN A 312 -50.22 11.62 -36.03
N ASP A 313 -50.47 10.60 -36.84
CA ASP A 313 -50.35 9.20 -36.43
C ASP A 313 -48.89 8.86 -36.06
N PHE A 314 -47.92 9.26 -36.88
CA PHE A 314 -46.50 9.06 -36.58
C PHE A 314 -46.06 9.80 -35.31
N VAL A 315 -46.56 11.02 -35.05
CA VAL A 315 -46.33 11.74 -33.79
C VAL A 315 -46.95 11.00 -32.60
N ALA A 316 -48.14 10.42 -32.74
CA ALA A 316 -48.79 9.63 -31.70
C ALA A 316 -47.99 8.35 -31.38
N LEU A 317 -47.34 7.76 -32.38
CA LEU A 317 -46.45 6.60 -32.24
C LEU A 317 -45.04 6.96 -31.74
N GLY A 318 -44.68 8.25 -31.68
CA GLY A 318 -43.33 8.71 -31.32
C GLY A 318 -42.31 8.60 -32.45
N GLU A 319 -42.74 8.33 -33.68
CA GLU A 319 -41.93 8.23 -34.89
C GLU A 319 -41.79 9.63 -35.56
N TYR A 320 -41.12 10.55 -34.86
CA TYR A 320 -41.00 11.95 -35.29
C TYR A 320 -40.22 12.14 -36.60
N LYS A 321 -39.34 11.19 -36.95
CA LYS A 321 -38.55 11.25 -38.19
C LYS A 321 -39.43 10.97 -39.41
N GLU A 322 -40.25 9.93 -39.32
CA GLU A 322 -41.23 9.53 -40.32
C GLU A 322 -42.32 10.60 -40.48
N ALA A 323 -42.80 11.18 -39.37
CA ALA A 323 -43.74 12.32 -39.40
C ALA A 323 -43.17 13.51 -40.19
N LYS A 324 -41.88 13.82 -40.01
CA LYS A 324 -41.21 14.92 -40.68
C LYS A 324 -41.05 14.67 -42.19
N GLU A 325 -40.67 13.45 -42.57
CA GLU A 325 -40.49 13.06 -43.98
C GLU A 325 -41.80 13.20 -44.78
N VAL A 326 -42.94 12.82 -44.20
CA VAL A 326 -44.27 12.93 -44.83
C VAL A 326 -44.67 14.40 -45.04
N VAL A 327 -44.44 15.27 -44.06
CA VAL A 327 -44.72 16.71 -44.17
C VAL A 327 -43.81 17.37 -45.21
N GLU A 328 -42.53 17.01 -45.26
CA GLU A 328 -41.58 17.53 -46.26
C GLU A 328 -41.95 17.08 -47.69
N LEU A 329 -42.51 15.88 -47.86
CA LEU A 329 -43.02 15.42 -49.15
C LEU A 329 -44.23 16.27 -49.61
N ALA A 330 -45.14 16.58 -48.69
CA ALA A 330 -46.28 17.45 -48.98
C ALA A 330 -45.85 18.89 -49.28
N GLU A 331 -44.86 19.43 -48.57
CA GLU A 331 -44.26 20.75 -48.85
C GLU A 331 -43.72 20.81 -50.29
N ARG A 332 -43.00 19.76 -50.74
CA ARG A 332 -42.53 19.67 -52.13
C ARG A 332 -43.69 19.72 -53.13
N LYS A 333 -44.74 18.92 -52.92
CA LYS A 333 -45.92 18.89 -53.81
C LYS A 333 -46.70 20.21 -53.83
N VAL A 334 -46.77 20.93 -52.71
CA VAL A 334 -47.38 22.27 -52.63
C VAL A 334 -46.56 23.29 -53.43
N ASN A 335 -45.22 23.25 -53.33
CA ASN A 335 -44.32 24.10 -54.10
C ASN A 335 -44.38 23.82 -55.61
N ASP A 336 -44.40 22.55 -56.02
CA ASP A 336 -44.50 22.15 -57.43
C ASP A 336 -45.78 22.71 -58.10
N ASN A 337 -46.87 22.84 -57.33
CA ASN A 337 -48.18 23.29 -57.81
C ASN A 337 -48.45 24.80 -57.62
N GLN A 338 -47.45 25.58 -57.19
CA GLN A 338 -47.59 27.00 -56.80
C GLN A 338 -48.38 27.83 -57.82
N THR A 339 -47.98 27.76 -59.10
CA THR A 339 -48.59 28.53 -60.21
C THR A 339 -50.09 28.26 -60.39
N HIS A 340 -50.55 27.06 -60.03
CA HIS A 340 -51.94 26.63 -60.20
C HIS A 340 -52.78 26.85 -58.93
N LEU A 341 -52.17 26.86 -57.75
CA LEU A 341 -52.85 27.08 -56.47
C LEU A 341 -53.37 28.52 -56.33
N GLY A 342 -52.59 29.51 -56.77
CA GLY A 342 -52.83 30.91 -56.45
C GLY A 342 -52.33 31.28 -55.05
N ASP A 343 -52.02 32.55 -54.84
CA ASP A 343 -51.25 33.03 -53.68
C ASP A 343 -51.92 32.70 -52.33
N GLU A 344 -53.25 32.87 -52.24
CA GLU A 344 -54.00 32.66 -50.99
C GLU A 344 -54.00 31.19 -50.52
N ILE A 345 -54.25 30.24 -51.44
CA ILE A 345 -54.30 28.81 -51.11
C ILE A 345 -52.88 28.29 -50.84
N TYR A 346 -51.90 28.75 -51.62
CA TYR A 346 -50.50 28.40 -51.42
C TYR A 346 -50.00 28.84 -50.04
N GLU A 347 -50.27 30.09 -49.63
CA GLU A 347 -49.91 30.56 -48.29
C GLU A 347 -50.60 29.76 -47.19
N GLN A 348 -51.88 29.42 -47.37
CA GLN A 348 -52.61 28.62 -46.40
C GLN A 348 -51.97 27.24 -46.18
N TYR A 349 -51.67 26.50 -47.25
CA TYR A 349 -51.04 25.17 -47.14
C TYR A 349 -49.62 25.24 -46.59
N THR A 350 -48.84 26.23 -47.02
CA THR A 350 -47.49 26.46 -46.50
C THR A 350 -47.51 26.75 -45.00
N ARG A 351 -48.48 27.54 -44.53
CA ARG A 351 -48.66 27.84 -43.10
C ARG A 351 -49.02 26.59 -42.31
N VAL A 352 -49.99 25.81 -42.78
CA VAL A 352 -50.43 24.57 -42.11
C VAL A 352 -49.28 23.56 -41.99
N LEU A 353 -48.55 23.31 -43.08
CA LEU A 353 -47.42 22.37 -43.07
C LEU A 353 -46.26 22.88 -42.18
N SER A 354 -45.96 24.17 -42.21
CA SER A 354 -44.94 24.80 -41.36
C SER A 354 -45.28 24.72 -39.87
N GLU A 355 -46.53 25.02 -39.48
CA GLU A 355 -46.99 24.86 -38.10
C GLU A 355 -46.88 23.40 -37.64
N PHE A 356 -47.25 22.46 -38.50
CA PHE A 356 -47.18 21.04 -38.18
C PHE A 356 -45.72 20.55 -38.04
N LYS A 357 -44.84 20.98 -38.94
CA LYS A 357 -43.39 20.72 -38.87
C LYS A 357 -42.76 21.27 -37.59
N ASN A 358 -43.19 22.45 -37.15
CA ASN A 358 -42.78 23.05 -35.89
C ASN A 358 -43.29 22.24 -34.69
N ASN A 359 -44.52 21.72 -34.73
CA ASN A 359 -45.07 20.87 -33.69
C ASN A 359 -44.32 19.53 -33.57
N ILE A 360 -44.02 18.88 -34.70
CA ILE A 360 -43.18 17.66 -34.74
C ILE A 360 -41.81 17.94 -34.09
N SER A 361 -41.17 19.04 -34.48
CA SER A 361 -39.84 19.42 -33.96
C SER A 361 -39.87 19.68 -32.44
N ARG A 362 -40.91 20.36 -31.94
CA ARG A 362 -41.11 20.57 -30.49
C ARG A 362 -41.36 19.27 -29.74
N GLY A 363 -42.15 18.36 -30.33
CA GLY A 363 -42.43 17.04 -29.75
C GLY A 363 -41.16 16.20 -29.63
N GLN A 364 -40.36 16.15 -30.69
CA GLN A 364 -39.06 15.48 -30.72
C GLN A 364 -38.11 16.06 -29.67
N GLN A 365 -37.97 17.38 -29.60
CA GLN A 365 -37.11 18.03 -28.62
C GLN A 365 -37.53 17.72 -27.18
N LYS A 366 -38.83 17.67 -26.88
CA LYS A 366 -39.33 17.27 -25.55
C LYS A 366 -38.97 15.81 -25.22
N GLN A 367 -39.07 14.90 -26.19
CA GLN A 367 -38.69 13.50 -26.00
C GLN A 367 -37.18 13.36 -25.76
N ASP A 368 -36.37 14.07 -26.55
CA ASP A 368 -34.90 14.05 -26.44
C ASP A 368 -34.45 14.60 -25.07
N VAL A 369 -35.06 15.69 -24.59
CA VAL A 369 -34.81 16.24 -23.26
C VAL A 369 -35.18 15.23 -22.17
N LYS A 370 -36.34 14.56 -22.28
CA LYS A 370 -36.77 13.54 -21.31
C LYS A 370 -35.80 12.34 -21.29
N LEU A 371 -35.42 11.83 -22.46
CA LEU A 371 -34.47 10.73 -22.60
C LEU A 371 -33.08 11.11 -22.05
N ALA A 372 -32.62 12.33 -22.32
CA ALA A 372 -31.37 12.85 -21.78
C ALA A 372 -31.41 12.96 -20.24
N GLN A 373 -32.53 13.45 -19.68
CA GLN A 373 -32.73 13.54 -18.24
C GLN A 373 -32.77 12.16 -17.57
N GLU A 374 -33.44 11.18 -18.17
CA GLU A 374 -33.45 9.80 -17.69
C GLU A 374 -32.03 9.18 -17.71
N LYS A 375 -31.28 9.36 -18.81
CA LYS A 375 -29.88 8.91 -18.92
C LYS A 375 -29.00 9.57 -17.86
N GLN A 376 -29.15 10.88 -17.62
CA GLN A 376 -28.41 11.59 -16.58
C GLN A 376 -28.74 11.05 -15.19
N LEU A 377 -30.02 10.80 -14.90
CA LEU A 377 -30.47 10.26 -13.62
C LEU A 377 -29.98 8.82 -13.39
N GLN A 378 -29.95 8.00 -14.44
CA GLN A 378 -29.32 6.67 -14.38
C GLN A 378 -27.81 6.76 -14.16
N ALA A 379 -27.10 7.65 -14.86
CA ALA A 379 -25.67 7.87 -14.67
C ALA A 379 -25.36 8.34 -13.24
N ALA A 380 -26.16 9.27 -12.69
CA ALA A 380 -26.03 9.73 -11.30
C ALA A 380 -26.30 8.61 -10.29
N LYS A 381 -27.33 7.77 -10.51
CA LYS A 381 -27.61 6.58 -9.69
C LYS A 381 -26.45 5.60 -9.71
N ASN A 382 -25.94 5.27 -10.90
CA ASN A 382 -24.81 4.35 -11.07
C ASN A 382 -23.55 4.90 -10.40
N GLN A 383 -23.28 6.20 -10.57
CA GLN A 383 -22.13 6.85 -9.92
C GLN A 383 -22.25 6.83 -8.39
N LYS A 384 -23.45 6.99 -7.84
CA LYS A 384 -23.69 6.85 -6.40
C LYS A 384 -23.43 5.41 -5.93
N ILE A 385 -23.95 4.40 -6.64
CA ILE A 385 -23.70 2.99 -6.32
C ILE A 385 -22.19 2.68 -6.32
N ILE A 386 -21.46 3.14 -7.33
CA ILE A 386 -20.01 2.93 -7.42
C ILE A 386 -19.29 3.61 -6.24
N LYS A 387 -19.67 4.85 -5.88
CA LYS A 387 -19.11 5.54 -4.70
C LYS A 387 -19.38 4.77 -3.41
N ASP A 388 -20.61 4.31 -3.20
CA ASP A 388 -21.01 3.57 -2.01
C ASP A 388 -20.27 2.22 -1.93
N GLN A 389 -20.09 1.52 -3.07
CA GLN A 389 -19.28 0.31 -3.16
C GLN A 389 -17.81 0.57 -2.81
N MET A 390 -17.18 1.58 -3.41
CA MET A 390 -15.79 1.94 -3.10
C MET A 390 -15.60 2.29 -1.62
N GLN A 391 -16.55 2.99 -1.00
CA GLN A 391 -16.50 3.29 0.43
C GLN A 391 -16.62 2.04 1.30
N ASN A 392 -17.52 1.13 0.95
CA ASN A 392 -17.67 -0.16 1.64
C ASN A 392 -16.42 -1.03 1.51
N ASP A 393 -15.83 -1.10 0.32
CA ASP A 393 -14.61 -1.86 0.08
C ASP A 393 -13.41 -1.23 0.80
N ARG A 394 -13.30 0.10 0.81
CA ARG A 394 -12.32 0.83 1.64
C ARG A 394 -12.49 0.48 3.12
N ALA A 395 -13.72 0.49 3.64
CA ALA A 395 -13.99 0.18 5.04
C ALA A 395 -13.66 -1.29 5.40
N LYS A 396 -13.99 -2.25 4.52
CA LYS A 396 -13.59 -3.65 4.67
C LYS A 396 -12.08 -3.78 4.72
N ARG A 397 -11.37 -3.14 3.78
CA ARG A 397 -9.91 -3.20 3.71
C ARG A 397 -9.26 -2.61 4.96
N ILE A 398 -9.75 -1.48 5.46
CA ILE A 398 -9.29 -0.90 6.72
C ILE A 398 -9.48 -1.90 7.87
N ASN A 399 -10.65 -2.52 7.99
CA ASN A 399 -10.90 -3.51 9.03
C ASN A 399 -9.99 -4.74 8.93
N GLU A 400 -9.75 -5.26 7.72
CA GLU A 400 -8.81 -6.37 7.50
C GLU A 400 -7.40 -6.01 7.95
N LEU A 401 -6.90 -4.81 7.61
CA LEU A 401 -5.57 -4.35 8.01
C LEU A 401 -5.45 -4.21 9.53
N ILE A 402 -6.48 -3.70 10.20
CA ILE A 402 -6.54 -3.65 11.67
C ILE A 402 -6.52 -5.05 12.28
N GLN A 403 -7.30 -5.99 11.73
CA GLN A 403 -7.33 -7.36 12.27
C GLN A 403 -5.99 -8.07 12.08
N ASN A 404 -5.36 -7.89 10.92
CA ASN A 404 -4.05 -8.46 10.62
C ASN A 404 -2.96 -7.83 11.50
N SER A 405 -2.98 -6.52 11.73
CA SER A 405 -2.01 -5.87 12.62
C SER A 405 -2.09 -6.44 14.04
N VAL A 406 -3.31 -6.57 14.59
CA VAL A 406 -3.54 -7.18 15.91
C VAL A 406 -3.11 -8.64 15.94
N ALA A 407 -3.39 -9.42 14.88
CA ALA A 407 -2.95 -10.80 14.79
C ALA A 407 -1.42 -10.94 14.80
N TYR A 408 -0.71 -10.08 14.06
CA TYR A 408 0.75 -10.05 14.07
C TYR A 408 1.32 -9.59 15.41
N MET A 409 0.69 -8.63 16.09
CA MET A 409 1.06 -8.23 17.45
C MET A 409 0.96 -9.41 18.43
N LYS A 410 -0.14 -10.19 18.37
CA LYS A 410 -0.33 -11.39 19.21
C LYS A 410 0.75 -12.45 18.94
N GLN A 411 1.21 -12.55 17.69
CA GLN A 411 2.30 -13.44 17.29
C GLN A 411 3.70 -12.86 17.57
N GLN A 412 3.79 -11.70 18.23
CA GLN A 412 5.04 -10.99 18.49
C GLN A 412 5.83 -10.58 17.24
N ARG A 413 5.15 -10.44 16.09
CA ARG A 413 5.71 -10.00 14.81
C ARG A 413 5.44 -8.49 14.64
N TYR A 414 6.13 -7.67 15.43
CA TYR A 414 5.82 -6.24 15.56
C TYR A 414 6.12 -5.46 14.28
N GLU A 415 7.17 -5.81 13.55
CA GLU A 415 7.56 -5.20 12.28
C GLU A 415 6.51 -5.46 11.19
N ALA A 416 5.98 -6.69 11.15
CA ALA A 416 4.89 -7.03 10.23
C ALA A 416 3.59 -6.31 10.61
N ALA A 417 3.30 -6.18 11.91
CA ALA A 417 2.16 -5.41 12.39
C ALA A 417 2.28 -3.92 12.04
N LEU A 418 3.47 -3.35 12.17
CA LEU A 418 3.78 -1.97 11.80
C LEU A 418 3.49 -1.74 10.31
N GLY A 419 3.95 -2.64 9.44
CA GLY A 419 3.67 -2.56 8.00
C GLY A 419 2.18 -2.62 7.63
N GLN A 420 1.36 -3.36 8.39
CA GLN A 420 -0.10 -3.36 8.20
C GLN A 420 -0.72 -2.00 8.58
N LEU A 421 -0.26 -1.39 9.67
CA LEU A 421 -0.73 -0.06 10.10
C LEU A 421 -0.29 1.05 9.14
N GLU A 422 0.91 0.97 8.58
CA GLU A 422 1.37 1.90 7.55
C GLU A 422 0.53 1.79 6.28
N SER A 423 0.21 0.56 5.87
CA SER A 423 -0.70 0.31 4.74
C SER A 423 -2.09 0.88 5.01
N LEU A 424 -2.56 0.83 6.26
CA LEU A 424 -3.83 1.43 6.68
C LEU A 424 -3.75 2.96 6.60
N LEU A 425 -2.69 3.57 7.14
CA LEU A 425 -2.50 5.02 7.13
C LEU A 425 -2.30 5.58 5.72
N ALA A 426 -1.81 4.78 4.76
CA ALA A 426 -1.78 5.16 3.35
C ALA A 426 -3.19 5.29 2.75
N ILE A 427 -4.16 4.49 3.23
CA ILE A 427 -5.57 4.55 2.82
C ILE A 427 -6.31 5.64 3.61
N ASP A 428 -6.01 5.79 4.91
CA ASP A 428 -6.68 6.70 5.83
C ASP A 428 -5.67 7.44 6.74
N PRO A 429 -5.07 8.55 6.26
CA PRO A 429 -3.97 9.21 6.96
C PRO A 429 -4.35 9.83 8.32
N LEU A 430 -5.64 10.11 8.54
CA LEU A 430 -6.17 10.71 9.76
C LEU A 430 -6.76 9.66 10.73
N ASN A 431 -6.40 8.39 10.56
CA ASN A 431 -6.88 7.33 11.43
C ASN A 431 -6.16 7.37 12.78
N ASP A 432 -6.76 8.03 13.77
CA ASP A 432 -6.20 8.20 15.13
C ASP A 432 -5.73 6.88 15.77
N HIS A 433 -6.53 5.82 15.61
CA HIS A 433 -6.22 4.51 16.16
C HIS A 433 -4.94 3.92 15.55
N ALA A 434 -4.78 4.00 14.23
CA ALA A 434 -3.60 3.48 13.56
C ALA A 434 -2.35 4.31 13.86
N LEU A 435 -2.47 5.65 14.02
CA LEU A 435 -1.35 6.51 14.42
C LEU A 435 -0.82 6.16 15.81
N ILE A 436 -1.72 6.01 16.79
CA ILE A 436 -1.36 5.65 18.16
C ILE A 436 -0.69 4.26 18.19
N GLN A 437 -1.29 3.28 17.50
CA GLN A 437 -0.72 1.93 17.45
C GLN A 437 0.62 1.90 16.71
N LYS A 438 0.80 2.70 15.66
CA LYS A 438 2.06 2.84 14.94
C LYS A 438 3.18 3.27 15.89
N GLN A 439 2.97 4.38 16.60
CA GLN A 439 3.95 4.90 17.56
C GLN A 439 4.30 3.87 18.63
N MET A 440 3.30 3.21 19.21
CA MET A 440 3.49 2.16 20.21
C MET A 440 4.32 0.98 19.68
N LEU A 441 4.11 0.58 18.43
CA LEU A 441 4.89 -0.49 17.80
C LEU A 441 6.32 -0.08 17.53
N GLU A 442 6.55 1.15 17.06
CA GLU A 442 7.90 1.70 16.86
C GLU A 442 8.69 1.70 18.19
N ASP A 443 8.08 2.17 19.28
CA ASP A 443 8.68 2.14 20.62
C ASP A 443 8.98 0.70 21.08
N THR A 444 8.06 -0.23 20.83
CA THR A 444 8.21 -1.65 21.22
C THR A 444 9.33 -2.34 20.44
N ILE A 445 9.44 -2.07 19.14
CA ILE A 445 10.52 -2.60 18.28
C ILE A 445 11.86 -2.05 18.76
N GLY A 446 11.94 -0.73 18.98
CA GLY A 446 13.15 -0.09 19.51
C GLY A 446 13.59 -0.66 20.86
N PHE A 447 12.65 -0.85 21.79
CA PHE A 447 12.94 -1.46 23.09
C PHE A 447 13.48 -2.89 22.97
N ARG A 448 12.92 -3.71 22.08
CA ARG A 448 13.41 -5.08 21.84
C ARG A 448 14.81 -5.11 21.26
N GLN A 449 15.09 -4.22 20.31
CA GLN A 449 16.43 -4.07 19.74
C GLN A 449 17.42 -3.67 20.83
N GLN A 450 17.04 -2.75 21.72
CA GLN A 450 17.87 -2.38 22.87
C GLN A 450 18.16 -3.57 23.79
N LEU A 451 17.16 -4.40 24.11
CA LEU A 451 17.36 -5.60 24.94
C LEU A 451 18.31 -6.61 24.31
N GLU A 452 18.22 -6.84 22.99
CA GLU A 452 19.13 -7.76 22.32
C GLU A 452 20.57 -7.22 22.33
N VAL A 453 20.75 -5.92 22.09
CA VAL A 453 22.04 -5.24 22.19
C VAL A 453 22.59 -5.31 23.62
N GLU A 454 21.77 -5.11 24.64
CA GLU A 454 22.20 -5.18 26.05
C GLU A 454 22.63 -6.60 26.43
N LYS A 455 21.92 -7.61 25.95
CA LYS A 455 22.27 -9.03 26.15
C LYS A 455 23.61 -9.37 25.50
N GLU A 456 23.82 -8.95 24.26
CA GLU A 456 25.08 -9.14 23.54
C GLU A 456 26.22 -8.39 24.25
N THR A 457 26.01 -7.12 24.59
CA THR A 457 26.97 -6.31 25.35
C THR A 457 27.34 -6.96 26.68
N SER A 458 26.35 -7.50 27.41
CA SER A 458 26.58 -8.17 28.69
C SER A 458 27.43 -9.42 28.53
N LYS A 459 27.18 -10.21 27.47
CA LYS A 459 27.98 -11.39 27.15
C LYS A 459 29.44 -11.01 26.86
N GLU A 460 29.67 -10.09 25.94
CA GLU A 460 31.03 -9.65 25.57
C GLU A 460 31.78 -9.01 26.74
N LYS A 461 31.06 -8.31 27.62
CA LYS A 461 31.63 -7.74 28.85
C LYS A 461 32.10 -8.83 29.83
N VAL A 462 31.31 -9.89 30.01
CA VAL A 462 31.70 -11.03 30.86
C VAL A 462 32.92 -11.73 30.27
N ASP A 463 32.91 -12.01 28.96
CA ASP A 463 34.02 -12.67 28.28
C ASP A 463 35.32 -11.85 28.40
N SER A 464 35.23 -10.53 28.16
CA SER A 464 36.36 -9.60 28.32
C SER A 464 36.91 -9.57 29.74
N PHE A 465 36.03 -9.55 30.75
CA PHE A 465 36.45 -9.52 32.17
C PHE A 465 37.12 -10.83 32.58
N LEU A 466 36.56 -11.94 32.13
CA LEU A 466 37.09 -13.28 32.40
C LEU A 466 38.44 -13.50 31.70
N ASP A 467 38.64 -12.95 30.50
CA ASP A 467 39.95 -12.98 29.83
C ASP A 467 40.99 -12.09 30.55
N ALA A 468 40.59 -10.93 31.07
CA ALA A 468 41.46 -10.10 31.91
C ALA A 468 41.83 -10.81 33.23
N GLU A 469 40.87 -11.47 33.89
CA GLU A 469 41.10 -12.24 35.11
C GLU A 469 42.03 -13.43 34.85
N LYS A 470 41.84 -14.16 33.75
CA LYS A 470 42.77 -15.23 33.31
C LYS A 470 44.20 -14.70 33.09
N ALA A 471 44.34 -13.53 32.48
CA ALA A 471 45.66 -12.92 32.24
C ALA A 471 46.32 -12.46 33.55
N GLY A 472 45.51 -12.09 34.54
CA GLY A 472 45.98 -11.69 35.87
C GLY A 472 46.36 -12.84 36.80
N ILE A 473 46.15 -14.11 36.42
CA ILE A 473 46.55 -15.26 37.24
C ILE A 473 48.08 -15.35 37.23
N PRO A 474 48.77 -15.15 38.37
CA PRO A 474 50.20 -15.38 38.46
C PRO A 474 50.44 -16.89 38.45
N PHE A 475 50.94 -17.41 37.34
CA PHE A 475 51.28 -18.83 37.25
C PHE A 475 52.58 -19.10 38.02
N ALA A 476 52.61 -20.18 38.80
CA ALA A 476 53.78 -20.59 39.56
C ALA A 476 54.83 -21.29 38.67
N ASP A 477 54.40 -21.88 37.56
CA ASP A 477 55.28 -22.55 36.61
C ASP A 477 55.92 -21.52 35.65
N GLU A 478 57.24 -21.49 35.58
CA GLU A 478 57.99 -20.55 34.71
C GLU A 478 57.75 -20.81 33.22
N MET A 479 57.38 -22.03 32.82
CA MET A 479 57.01 -22.37 31.45
C MET A 479 55.65 -23.06 31.35
N ARG A 480 54.67 -22.37 30.76
CA ARG A 480 53.35 -22.91 30.46
C ARG A 480 53.04 -22.81 28.98
N HIS A 481 52.65 -23.92 28.37
CA HIS A 481 52.19 -23.94 26.99
C HIS A 481 50.68 -23.64 26.89
N PRO A 482 50.22 -23.02 25.79
CA PRO A 482 48.80 -22.88 25.49
C PRO A 482 48.10 -24.25 25.52
N LYS A 483 46.84 -24.35 25.96
CA LYS A 483 46.12 -25.65 25.98
C LYS A 483 46.08 -26.33 24.61
N ASN A 484 46.13 -25.56 23.54
CA ASN A 484 46.16 -26.00 22.15
C ASN A 484 47.58 -26.09 21.55
N TRP A 485 48.63 -26.17 22.36
CA TRP A 485 50.02 -26.26 21.86
C TRP A 485 50.22 -27.43 20.88
N ARG A 486 49.52 -28.55 21.10
CA ARG A 486 49.52 -29.71 20.19
C ARG A 486 48.98 -29.39 18.79
N GLU A 487 48.01 -28.50 18.68
CA GLU A 487 47.49 -28.05 17.38
C GLU A 487 48.44 -27.06 16.72
N ILE A 488 49.09 -26.20 17.52
CA ILE A 488 50.07 -25.21 17.02
C ILE A 488 51.30 -25.91 16.44
N ILE A 489 51.83 -26.96 17.09
CA ILE A 489 52.96 -27.73 16.56
C ILE A 489 52.60 -28.52 15.30
N ALA A 490 51.33 -28.91 15.13
CA ALA A 490 50.85 -29.66 13.99
C ALA A 490 50.49 -28.78 12.78
N ARG A 491 50.63 -27.46 12.87
CA ARG A 491 50.32 -26.56 11.76
C ARG A 491 51.36 -26.72 10.64
N PRO A 492 50.93 -26.92 9.37
CA PRO A 492 51.84 -27.00 8.22
C PRO A 492 52.57 -25.68 7.92
N THR A 493 52.20 -24.58 8.58
CA THR A 493 52.91 -23.29 8.52
C THR A 493 54.13 -23.23 9.44
N ARG A 494 54.36 -24.23 10.29
CA ARG A 494 55.58 -24.32 11.10
C ARG A 494 56.76 -24.70 10.18
N ARG A 495 57.75 -23.82 10.09
CA ARG A 495 59.00 -24.07 9.34
C ARG A 495 59.76 -25.22 10.02
N VAL A 496 60.21 -26.18 9.22
CA VAL A 496 61.00 -27.34 9.67
C VAL A 496 62.40 -26.85 10.05
N GLU A 497 63.06 -27.52 10.99
CA GLU A 497 64.46 -27.27 11.35
C GLU A 497 65.37 -27.32 10.11
N GLY A 498 66.31 -26.38 9.98
CA GLY A 498 67.23 -26.28 8.85
C GLY A 498 67.90 -24.91 8.70
N VAL A 499 68.93 -24.83 7.85
CA VAL A 499 69.65 -23.59 7.54
C VAL A 499 68.74 -22.65 6.75
N LEU A 500 68.41 -21.51 7.34
CA LEU A 500 67.65 -20.42 6.74
C LEU A 500 68.59 -19.62 5.81
N GLY A 501 68.22 -19.50 4.53
CA GLY A 501 68.84 -18.53 3.62
C GLY A 501 69.94 -19.06 2.70
N THR A 502 69.98 -20.35 2.37
CA THR A 502 70.73 -20.79 1.18
C THR A 502 70.07 -20.20 -0.07
N ASP A 503 70.76 -19.25 -0.71
CA ASP A 503 70.38 -18.69 -2.00
C ASP A 503 70.17 -19.84 -3.01
N PRO A 504 69.03 -19.93 -3.73
CA PRO A 504 68.81 -20.93 -4.77
C PRO A 504 69.94 -21.04 -5.78
N THR A 505 70.65 -19.94 -6.05
CA THR A 505 71.81 -19.92 -6.97
C THR A 505 73.04 -20.63 -6.37
N ASN A 506 73.29 -20.46 -5.06
CA ASN A 506 74.37 -21.17 -4.37
C ASN A 506 74.09 -22.67 -4.26
N MET A 507 72.83 -23.07 -4.04
CA MET A 507 72.46 -24.49 -4.09
C MET A 507 72.69 -25.07 -5.49
N ALA A 508 72.33 -24.30 -6.52
CA ALA A 508 72.70 -24.48 -7.92
C ALA A 508 74.13 -25.01 -8.12
N VAL A 509 75.07 -24.16 -7.72
CA VAL A 509 76.50 -24.38 -7.86
C VAL A 509 77.01 -25.51 -6.97
N MET A 510 76.49 -25.63 -5.74
CA MET A 510 76.87 -26.73 -4.85
C MET A 510 76.46 -28.10 -5.41
N GLU A 511 75.29 -28.19 -6.06
CA GLU A 511 74.86 -29.42 -6.75
C GLU A 511 75.75 -29.73 -7.95
N GLN A 512 76.16 -28.72 -8.73
CA GLN A 512 77.14 -28.89 -9.82
C GLN A 512 78.51 -29.36 -9.30
N MET A 513 78.95 -28.84 -8.16
CA MET A 513 80.20 -29.27 -7.53
C MET A 513 80.13 -30.71 -6.99
N ASP A 514 78.94 -31.25 -6.75
CA ASP A 514 78.78 -32.64 -6.32
C ASP A 514 78.73 -33.63 -7.51
N GLU A 515 78.77 -33.14 -8.76
CA GLU A 515 78.88 -33.97 -9.97
C GLU A 515 80.24 -34.67 -10.06
N VAL A 516 80.24 -35.94 -10.45
CA VAL A 516 81.46 -36.76 -10.57
C VAL A 516 82.13 -36.51 -11.92
N VAL A 517 83.38 -36.04 -11.90
CA VAL A 517 84.12 -35.64 -13.10
C VAL A 517 85.39 -36.47 -13.33
N GLU A 518 85.89 -36.48 -14.57
CA GLU A 518 87.16 -37.10 -14.98
C GLU A 518 88.15 -36.02 -15.44
N LEU A 519 89.24 -35.82 -14.71
CA LEU A 519 90.24 -34.78 -14.95
C LEU A 519 91.56 -35.39 -15.45
N LEU A 520 91.47 -36.14 -16.55
CA LEU A 520 92.59 -36.88 -17.14
C LEU A 520 93.65 -35.98 -17.81
N GLU A 521 93.33 -34.69 -18.01
CA GLU A 521 94.19 -33.70 -18.66
C GLU A 521 95.19 -33.03 -17.71
N LEU A 522 95.02 -33.21 -16.39
CA LEU A 522 95.91 -32.63 -15.38
C LEU A 522 97.23 -33.41 -15.30
N THR A 523 98.34 -32.68 -15.32
CA THR A 523 99.69 -33.22 -15.13
C THR A 523 100.46 -32.36 -14.11
N PRO A 524 101.54 -32.86 -13.49
CA PRO A 524 102.31 -32.09 -12.52
C PRO A 524 102.84 -30.75 -13.04
N GLU A 525 103.07 -30.66 -14.35
CA GLU A 525 103.56 -29.44 -15.04
C GLU A 525 102.42 -28.52 -15.52
N THR A 526 101.16 -28.93 -15.38
CA THR A 526 100.00 -28.11 -15.74
C THR A 526 99.98 -26.85 -14.89
N THR A 527 99.81 -25.70 -15.52
CA THR A 527 99.76 -24.42 -14.80
C THR A 527 98.46 -24.29 -14.01
N PHE A 528 98.47 -23.57 -12.89
CA PHE A 528 97.29 -23.39 -12.04
C PHE A 528 96.13 -22.74 -12.81
N GLN A 529 96.41 -21.77 -13.69
CA GLN A 529 95.37 -21.19 -14.54
C GLN A 529 94.74 -22.24 -15.48
N GLU A 530 95.54 -23.07 -16.12
CA GLU A 530 95.05 -24.12 -17.03
C GLU A 530 94.24 -25.17 -16.25
N ALA A 531 94.67 -25.54 -15.05
CA ALA A 531 93.96 -26.48 -14.21
C ALA A 531 92.58 -25.96 -13.76
N ILE A 532 92.47 -24.67 -13.43
CA ILE A 532 91.18 -24.04 -13.13
C ILE A 532 90.27 -23.99 -14.37
N GLU A 533 90.81 -23.73 -15.57
CA GLU A 533 90.01 -23.77 -16.81
C GLU A 533 89.51 -25.19 -17.13
N ILE A 534 90.29 -26.22 -16.84
CA ILE A 534 89.86 -27.62 -16.97
C ILE A 534 88.71 -27.91 -15.99
N LEU A 535 88.84 -27.51 -14.72
CA LEU A 535 87.78 -27.67 -13.70
C LEU A 535 86.51 -26.89 -14.03
N LYS A 536 86.63 -25.70 -14.64
CA LYS A 536 85.47 -24.90 -15.06
C LYS A 536 84.64 -25.60 -16.13
N ASN A 537 85.30 -26.29 -17.06
CA ASN A 537 84.67 -26.89 -18.23
C ASN A 537 84.30 -28.38 -18.04
N SER A 538 84.53 -28.95 -16.85
CA SER A 538 84.22 -30.35 -16.57
C SER A 538 82.74 -30.64 -16.29
N VAL A 539 81.91 -29.61 -16.13
CA VAL A 539 80.45 -29.70 -15.87
C VAL A 539 79.66 -28.81 -16.83
N ASP A 540 78.42 -29.17 -17.15
CA ASP A 540 77.52 -28.43 -18.05
C ASP A 540 76.26 -27.93 -17.31
N PRO A 541 76.01 -26.61 -17.21
CA PRO A 541 76.80 -25.49 -17.74
C PRO A 541 78.13 -25.26 -17.01
N PRO A 542 79.14 -24.64 -17.66
CA PRO A 542 80.45 -24.40 -17.07
C PRO A 542 80.39 -23.70 -15.72
N LEU A 543 81.24 -24.14 -14.79
CA LEU A 543 81.29 -23.62 -13.42
C LEU A 543 81.73 -22.15 -13.44
N SER A 544 80.98 -21.29 -12.75
CA SER A 544 81.32 -19.87 -12.61
C SER A 544 82.39 -19.69 -11.53
N VAL A 545 83.67 -19.66 -11.94
CA VAL A 545 84.82 -19.51 -11.03
C VAL A 545 85.49 -18.14 -11.20
N PHE A 546 85.74 -17.48 -10.08
CA PHE A 546 86.52 -16.24 -9.98
C PHE A 546 87.76 -16.50 -9.10
N VAL A 547 88.95 -16.31 -9.67
CA VAL A 547 90.22 -16.46 -8.94
C VAL A 547 90.79 -15.08 -8.63
N ASN A 548 91.05 -14.79 -7.36
CA ASN A 548 91.67 -13.54 -6.94
C ASN A 548 93.20 -13.61 -7.06
N TRP A 549 93.71 -13.54 -8.29
CA TRP A 549 95.14 -13.64 -8.58
C TRP A 549 96.03 -12.66 -7.82
N ARG A 550 95.50 -11.46 -7.51
CA ARG A 550 96.26 -10.45 -6.77
C ARG A 550 96.49 -10.90 -5.33
N ASP A 551 95.47 -11.44 -4.68
CA ASP A 551 95.57 -11.96 -3.32
C ASP A 551 96.51 -13.18 -3.25
N LEU A 552 96.37 -14.12 -4.17
CA LEU A 552 97.23 -15.30 -4.25
C LEU A 552 98.71 -14.93 -4.48
N TYR A 553 98.97 -13.91 -5.30
CA TYR A 553 100.33 -13.42 -5.54
C TYR A 553 100.91 -12.69 -4.32
N ASP A 554 100.14 -11.75 -3.73
CA ASP A 554 100.61 -10.88 -2.65
C ASP A 554 100.81 -11.65 -1.32
N VAL A 555 100.01 -12.70 -1.07
CA VAL A 555 99.96 -13.42 0.22
C VAL A 555 100.59 -14.82 0.14
N ALA A 556 100.36 -15.56 -0.94
CA ALA A 556 100.79 -16.96 -1.07
C ALA A 556 101.95 -17.17 -2.07
N GLU A 557 102.43 -16.11 -2.72
CA GLU A 557 103.43 -16.13 -3.80
C GLU A 557 103.06 -17.03 -5.00
N ILE A 558 101.76 -17.16 -5.30
CA ILE A 558 101.24 -17.98 -6.39
C ILE A 558 100.80 -17.11 -7.56
N ASP A 559 101.23 -17.48 -8.76
CA ASP A 559 100.82 -16.83 -10.01
C ASP A 559 100.11 -17.81 -10.96
N GLN A 560 99.69 -17.30 -12.11
CA GLN A 560 98.96 -18.08 -13.12
C GLN A 560 99.77 -19.25 -13.70
N THR A 561 101.09 -19.14 -13.67
CA THR A 561 102.04 -20.11 -14.25
C THR A 561 102.58 -21.10 -13.22
N THR A 562 102.23 -20.95 -11.94
CA THR A 562 102.60 -21.90 -10.88
C THR A 562 102.14 -23.32 -11.26
N PRO A 563 103.05 -24.31 -11.31
CA PRO A 563 102.67 -25.69 -11.63
C PRO A 563 101.87 -26.29 -10.48
N ILE A 564 100.81 -27.04 -10.79
CA ILE A 564 99.93 -27.64 -9.78
C ILE A 564 100.57 -28.81 -9.02
N ASN A 565 101.64 -29.40 -9.57
CA ASN A 565 102.39 -30.53 -9.00
C ASN A 565 101.50 -31.71 -8.57
N MET A 566 100.46 -31.99 -9.38
CA MET A 566 99.39 -32.93 -9.09
C MET A 566 99.16 -33.87 -10.28
N ASP A 567 98.92 -35.15 -10.00
CA ASP A 567 98.59 -36.15 -11.02
C ASP A 567 97.09 -36.11 -11.40
N ALA A 568 96.75 -36.62 -12.58
CA ALA A 568 95.38 -36.76 -13.05
C ALA A 568 94.47 -37.51 -12.04
N ILE A 569 93.28 -36.96 -11.80
CA ILE A 569 92.24 -37.59 -10.96
C ILE A 569 91.07 -38.05 -11.82
N SER A 570 90.56 -39.25 -11.55
CA SER A 570 89.34 -39.78 -12.18
C SER A 570 88.29 -40.16 -11.13
N ALA A 571 87.01 -39.97 -11.46
CA ALA A 571 85.86 -40.44 -10.69
C ALA A 571 85.76 -39.88 -9.26
N ILE A 572 85.88 -38.56 -9.13
CA ILE A 572 85.69 -37.83 -7.86
C ILE A 572 84.68 -36.69 -8.04
N PRO A 573 83.89 -36.32 -7.01
CA PRO A 573 83.06 -35.12 -7.07
C PRO A 573 83.91 -33.89 -7.34
N LEU A 574 83.45 -33.00 -8.22
CA LEU A 574 84.18 -31.79 -8.61
C LEU A 574 84.62 -30.94 -7.41
N ARG A 575 83.80 -30.90 -6.35
CA ARG A 575 84.08 -30.30 -5.05
C ARG A 575 85.39 -30.80 -4.47
N SER A 576 85.51 -32.11 -4.32
CA SER A 576 86.70 -32.75 -3.76
C SER A 576 87.90 -32.59 -4.69
N ALA A 577 87.68 -32.56 -6.00
CA ALA A 577 88.75 -32.29 -6.97
C ALA A 577 89.31 -30.86 -6.82
N MET A 578 88.43 -29.86 -6.64
CA MET A 578 88.81 -28.48 -6.37
C MET A 578 89.56 -28.34 -5.05
N GLU A 579 89.06 -28.93 -3.97
CA GLU A 579 89.72 -28.91 -2.65
C GLU A 579 91.12 -29.50 -2.71
N LEU A 580 91.29 -30.66 -3.37
CA LEU A 580 92.60 -31.29 -3.54
C LEU A 580 93.56 -30.43 -4.37
N LEU A 581 93.05 -29.75 -5.40
CA LEU A 581 93.86 -28.88 -6.25
C LEU A 581 94.31 -27.62 -5.48
N LEU A 582 93.44 -27.03 -4.66
CA LEU A 582 93.81 -25.88 -3.83
C LEU A 582 94.78 -26.28 -2.70
N ASP A 583 94.60 -27.46 -2.10
CA ASP A 583 95.53 -28.02 -1.10
C ASP A 583 96.92 -28.31 -1.70
N ALA A 584 96.98 -28.86 -2.91
CA ALA A 584 98.24 -29.17 -3.59
C ALA A 584 99.11 -27.93 -3.89
N ILE A 585 98.47 -26.77 -4.08
CA ILE A 585 99.12 -25.50 -4.45
C ILE A 585 99.30 -24.61 -3.22
N SER A 586 98.55 -24.87 -2.14
CA SER A 586 98.73 -24.19 -0.86
C SER A 586 100.17 -24.33 -0.36
N SER A 587 100.70 -23.25 0.21
CA SER A 587 102.08 -23.18 0.68
C SER A 587 102.13 -22.94 2.19
N ASP A 588 103.31 -23.10 2.79
CA ASP A 588 103.53 -22.77 4.21
C ASP A 588 103.22 -21.29 4.55
N LEU A 589 103.12 -20.41 3.53
CA LEU A 589 102.84 -18.99 3.70
C LEU A 589 101.35 -18.71 3.88
N ALA A 590 100.49 -19.39 3.13
CA ALA A 590 99.04 -19.23 3.23
C ALA A 590 98.28 -20.42 2.64
N GLU A 591 97.18 -20.77 3.31
CA GLU A 591 96.20 -21.76 2.85
C GLU A 591 95.24 -21.12 1.85
N ILE A 592 94.95 -21.86 0.77
CA ILE A 592 94.04 -21.43 -0.29
C ILE A 592 92.76 -22.23 -0.17
N ASP A 593 91.62 -21.53 -0.22
CA ASP A 593 90.31 -22.16 -0.15
C ASP A 593 89.34 -21.47 -1.13
N TYR A 594 88.09 -21.93 -1.16
CA TYR A 594 87.03 -21.34 -1.95
C TYR A 594 85.73 -21.13 -1.15
N ILE A 595 84.94 -20.15 -1.58
CA ILE A 595 83.55 -19.97 -1.12
C ILE A 595 82.61 -19.83 -2.30
N VAL A 596 81.40 -20.39 -2.19
CA VAL A 596 80.32 -20.15 -3.14
C VAL A 596 79.46 -19.00 -2.64
N MET A 597 79.50 -17.87 -3.35
CA MET A 597 78.72 -16.68 -3.02
C MET A 597 78.10 -16.10 -4.29
N ASP A 598 76.82 -15.76 -4.24
CA ASP A 598 76.03 -15.24 -5.37
C ASP A 598 76.12 -16.11 -6.65
N GLY A 599 76.22 -17.44 -6.50
CA GLY A 599 76.37 -18.39 -7.60
C GLY A 599 77.76 -18.37 -8.27
N ILE A 600 78.78 -17.82 -7.61
CA ILE A 600 80.17 -17.79 -8.11
C ILE A 600 81.10 -18.45 -7.09
N VAL A 601 81.94 -19.36 -7.57
CA VAL A 601 83.03 -19.99 -6.81
C VAL A 601 84.20 -19.00 -6.76
N THR A 602 84.44 -18.40 -5.60
CA THR A 602 85.55 -17.45 -5.40
C THR A 602 86.71 -18.14 -4.74
N ILE A 603 87.88 -18.15 -5.39
CA ILE A 603 89.13 -18.75 -4.91
C ILE A 603 90.08 -17.64 -4.48
N ALA A 604 90.56 -17.71 -3.24
CA ALA A 604 91.48 -16.77 -2.61
C ALA A 604 92.17 -17.44 -1.41
N THR A 605 93.09 -16.73 -0.75
CA THR A 605 93.61 -17.17 0.55
C THR A 605 92.51 -17.18 1.61
N THR A 606 92.56 -18.12 2.56
CA THR A 606 91.54 -18.29 3.61
C THR A 606 91.31 -17.01 4.42
N GLU A 607 92.34 -16.18 4.61
CA GLU A 607 92.22 -14.89 5.31
C GLU A 607 91.40 -13.84 4.53
N SER A 608 91.40 -13.93 3.20
CA SER A 608 90.71 -13.00 2.31
C SER A 608 89.29 -13.43 1.96
N LEU A 609 88.90 -14.67 2.28
CA LEU A 609 87.54 -15.16 2.09
C LEU A 609 86.60 -14.65 3.19
N PRO A 610 85.36 -14.23 2.84
CA PRO A 610 84.39 -13.82 3.85
C PRO A 610 83.98 -14.99 4.75
N SER A 611 83.87 -14.74 6.05
CA SER A 611 83.45 -15.75 7.04
C SER A 611 82.05 -16.30 6.71
N LYS A 612 81.92 -17.61 6.53
CA LYS A 612 80.65 -18.30 6.29
C LYS A 612 79.74 -18.19 7.53
N MET A 613 78.77 -17.29 7.53
CA MET A 613 77.73 -17.23 8.57
C MET A 613 76.44 -17.82 8.03
N GLU A 614 76.01 -18.95 8.59
CA GLU A 614 74.74 -19.60 8.28
C GLU A 614 73.72 -19.29 9.37
N ILE A 615 72.49 -18.94 8.98
CA ILE A 615 71.39 -18.72 9.93
C ILE A 615 70.68 -20.04 10.14
N GLU A 616 70.95 -20.77 11.21
CA GLU A 616 70.22 -22.01 11.50
C GLU A 616 68.90 -21.75 12.23
N VAL A 617 67.80 -22.35 11.75
CA VAL A 617 66.57 -22.49 12.54
C VAL A 617 66.68 -23.74 13.38
N TYR A 618 66.95 -23.53 14.65
CA TYR A 618 66.91 -24.57 15.66
C TYR A 618 65.69 -24.42 16.55
N ASN A 619 65.29 -25.53 17.17
CA ASN A 619 64.27 -25.52 18.19
C ASN A 619 64.84 -24.97 19.49
N VAL A 620 64.24 -23.92 20.05
CA VAL A 620 64.69 -23.28 21.30
C VAL A 620 64.83 -24.26 22.47
N THR A 621 64.08 -25.38 22.49
CA THR A 621 64.26 -26.43 23.51
C THR A 621 65.64 -27.07 23.49
N GLN A 622 66.37 -27.04 22.37
CA GLN A 622 67.77 -27.50 22.28
C GLN A 622 68.72 -26.58 23.05
N LEU A 623 68.40 -25.30 23.23
CA LEU A 623 69.22 -24.37 24.03
C LEU A 623 68.93 -24.44 25.54
N VAL A 624 67.70 -24.78 25.91
CA VAL A 624 67.26 -24.83 27.32
C VAL A 624 67.14 -26.25 27.87
N SER A 625 67.44 -27.27 27.07
CA SER A 625 67.61 -28.63 27.61
C SER A 625 68.89 -28.67 28.46
N ALA A 626 68.89 -29.53 29.47
CA ALA A 626 70.09 -29.75 30.27
C ALA A 626 71.26 -30.07 29.32
N PRO A 627 72.47 -29.49 29.54
CA PRO A 627 73.62 -29.82 28.70
C PRO A 627 73.77 -31.34 28.65
N ALA A 628 74.05 -31.87 27.47
CA ALA A 628 74.30 -33.30 27.34
C ALA A 628 75.42 -33.69 28.32
N ASP A 629 75.10 -34.56 29.28
CA ASP A 629 76.08 -35.12 30.21
C ASP A 629 77.02 -36.04 29.42
N PHE A 630 78.08 -35.48 28.86
CA PHE A 630 79.18 -36.22 28.23
C PHE A 630 80.13 -36.83 29.28
N PHE A 631 79.64 -37.20 30.47
CA PHE A 631 80.41 -38.02 31.40
C PHE A 631 80.41 -39.47 30.91
N PHE A 632 81.26 -39.71 29.91
CA PHE A 632 81.81 -41.03 29.58
C PHE A 632 82.48 -41.60 30.83
N ASN A 633 81.82 -42.58 31.46
CA ASN A 633 82.42 -43.38 32.52
C ASN A 633 83.40 -44.38 31.89
N LEU A 634 84.65 -43.94 31.69
CA LEU A 634 85.75 -44.82 31.33
C LEU A 634 86.51 -45.22 32.61
N GLN A 635 86.23 -46.45 33.03
CA GLN A 635 87.15 -47.35 33.75
C GLN A 635 87.43 -47.09 35.24
N ALA A 636 86.75 -47.88 36.08
CA ALA A 636 87.42 -48.75 37.06
C ALA A 636 86.45 -49.88 37.47
N GLY A 637 86.73 -51.08 36.98
CA GLY A 637 86.16 -52.29 37.53
C GLY A 637 86.83 -52.61 38.86
N ASP A 638 86.01 -52.78 39.90
CA ASP A 638 86.10 -53.83 40.93
C ASP A 638 84.90 -53.61 41.85
N ALA A 639 83.86 -54.44 41.72
CA ALA A 639 83.69 -55.67 42.48
C ALA A 639 83.30 -55.42 43.95
N VAL A 640 82.22 -56.13 44.34
CA VAL A 640 81.70 -56.32 45.71
C VAL A 640 80.91 -55.11 46.24
N GLY A 641 79.63 -55.20 46.58
CA GLY A 641 78.73 -56.31 46.82
C GLY A 641 77.65 -55.83 47.80
N GLY A 642 76.49 -56.49 47.80
CA GLY A 642 75.56 -56.42 48.93
C GLY A 642 74.26 -55.66 48.72
N GLY A 643 73.28 -56.36 48.16
CA GLY A 643 72.14 -56.78 48.97
C GLY A 643 71.08 -55.74 49.33
N GLY A 644 69.93 -55.90 48.68
CA GLY A 644 68.73 -56.26 49.43
C GLY A 644 67.73 -55.14 49.73
N GLY A 645 66.46 -55.47 49.48
CA GLY A 645 65.36 -55.01 50.33
C GLY A 645 64.43 -53.97 49.72
N GLY A 646 63.51 -54.45 48.88
CA GLY A 646 62.08 -54.53 49.22
C GLY A 646 61.37 -53.31 49.83
N GLY A 647 60.16 -53.07 49.32
CA GLY A 647 59.05 -52.62 50.14
C GLY A 647 58.33 -51.40 49.61
N GLY A 648 57.17 -51.63 49.00
CA GLY A 648 56.26 -50.56 48.60
C GLY A 648 55.54 -49.86 49.76
N ARG A 649 54.96 -48.72 49.41
CA ARG A 649 53.78 -48.02 49.94
C ARG A 649 53.77 -46.69 49.16
N GLY A 650 52.73 -46.25 48.48
CA GLY A 650 51.33 -46.28 48.85
C GLY A 650 50.95 -44.90 49.39
N GLY A 651 50.03 -44.21 48.70
CA GLY A 651 49.16 -43.18 49.30
C GLY A 651 49.42 -41.73 48.89
N GLY A 652 48.53 -41.21 48.03
CA GLY A 652 47.48 -40.26 48.45
C GLY A 652 47.89 -38.83 48.78
N GLY A 653 47.30 -37.90 48.02
CA GLY A 653 47.26 -36.45 48.26
C GLY A 653 46.67 -35.74 47.06
#